data_AF-A0A514Y9R7-F1
#
_entry.id   AF-A0A514Y9R7-F1
#
_cell.length_a   1.000
_cell.length_b   1.000
_cell.length_c   1.000
_cell.angle_alpha   90.00
_cell.angle_beta   90.00
_cell.angle_gamma   90.00
#
_symmetry.space_group_name_H-M   'P 1'
#
loop_
_entity.id
_entity.type
_entity.pdbx_description
1 polymer ?
#
loop_
_entity_poly.entity_id
_entity_poly.type
_entity_poly.pdbx_seq_one_letter_code
_entity_poly.pdbx_strand_id
1 'polypeptide(L)'
;MQPFELPEFYMPYPARLNPNLEEARVHSKAWAYEVGILGSEQDAQETPIWDERKFDAMDYALLCSYTHPDADAAELDLVTDWYVWVFFFDDHFLELFKRSQDMAGAKAYLDRLPAFMPVHPSDPPPPEPTHPVERGLADLWSRTAPTASVDWLLRFSENTKHLLEESLWELANIRQGRVANPIEYIEMRRKVGGAPWSANLVEHAVRSEIPPAIVSTRPMQVLKDTFADGVHLRNDLFSYQREVEEEGENANCILVFERFLNIETQEAADLTNNLLTSRLQQFENTAIAELPTLCLEYGLDPTEQMQVFNYVKGLQDWQSGGHEWHLRSSRYMNKGSAQDSEGPILGGPTGLGTSAARLGLSRGALGLRVRNHTFIPFQPVGPLPLPEFYMPFTTGLSSHLDTARRNSKEWTRQMGMLDTLPGVPGGFIWDDHKFDAADLALCAAMIHPDASAPELELTTGWLIWGTYADDYFPALYGYGRNMAAAKLFNDRLPAFMPLDGGPIPVPTNPVERGLADLWSRTAAPMSMIARRQFRKAIMDMTESWLWELANQIQNRIPDPVDYVEMRRKTFGSDLTMSLSRLAQGDVIPPEIYRTRTIQGLENSAQDYGCLTNDVFSYQKEVEFEGEFHNGVLVVQRFLDCDRLQSVKIVNDLMTARMQQFEHLIATELPVLFKDFDLDTNAREKLLGYVEQLKHWMAGVLRWHITVDRYKEFE
;
A
#
# COMPACT_ATOMS: atom_id res chain seq x y z
N MET A 1 17.07 12.52 28.58
CA MET A 1 15.62 12.68 28.83
C MET A 1 14.93 11.99 27.66
N GLN A 2 13.75 11.39 27.82
CA GLN A 2 13.05 10.80 26.67
C GLN A 2 12.65 11.95 25.71
N PRO A 3 12.78 11.78 24.38
CA PRO A 3 12.40 12.79 23.39
C PRO A 3 10.91 13.18 23.44
N PHE A 4 10.03 12.28 23.88
CA PHE A 4 8.59 12.51 24.04
C PHE A 4 8.00 11.53 25.07
N GLU A 5 6.78 11.79 25.52
CA GLU A 5 5.98 10.86 26.34
C GLU A 5 5.16 9.94 25.42
N LEU A 6 5.21 8.63 25.68
CA LEU A 6 4.44 7.66 24.90
C LEU A 6 2.93 7.96 24.99
N PRO A 7 2.22 8.02 23.86
CA PRO A 7 0.79 8.33 23.86
C PRO A 7 -0.06 7.15 24.35
N GLU A 8 -1.33 7.41 24.65
CA GLU A 8 -2.30 6.35 24.96
C GLU A 8 -2.63 5.55 23.69
N PHE A 9 -2.25 4.27 23.67
CA PHE A 9 -2.44 3.40 22.50
C PHE A 9 -3.86 2.84 22.41
N TYR A 10 -4.38 2.74 21.19
CA TYR A 10 -5.60 1.97 20.91
C TYR A 10 -5.30 0.46 20.96
N MET A 11 -5.82 -0.23 21.98
CA MET A 11 -5.60 -1.67 22.22
C MET A 11 -6.94 -2.44 22.18
N PRO A 12 -7.47 -2.78 20.99
CA PRO A 12 -8.78 -3.41 20.84
C PRO A 12 -8.85 -4.85 21.39
N TYR A 13 -7.70 -5.51 21.54
CA TYR A 13 -7.61 -6.90 21.99
C TYR A 13 -6.64 -7.01 23.17
N PRO A 14 -6.98 -7.80 24.22
CA PRO A 14 -6.05 -8.09 25.30
C PRO A 14 -5.01 -9.12 24.84
N ALA A 15 -3.74 -8.89 25.19
CA ALA A 15 -2.69 -9.87 24.94
C ALA A 15 -2.86 -11.13 25.79
N ARG A 16 -2.40 -12.26 25.24
CA ARG A 16 -2.34 -13.56 25.90
C ARG A 16 -0.89 -14.04 25.87
N LEU A 17 -0.50 -14.86 26.85
CA LEU A 17 0.87 -15.34 26.96
C LEU A 17 0.89 -16.87 26.84
N ASN A 18 1.72 -17.39 25.94
CA ASN A 18 1.94 -18.81 25.75
C ASN A 18 2.51 -19.44 27.04
N PRO A 19 1.98 -20.59 27.51
CA PRO A 19 2.48 -21.24 28.72
C PRO A 19 3.90 -21.84 28.58
N ASN A 20 4.43 -21.97 27.36
CA ASN A 20 5.74 -22.61 27.10
C ASN A 20 6.92 -21.60 27.07
N LEU A 21 6.72 -20.37 27.56
CA LEU A 21 7.73 -19.29 27.54
C LEU A 21 9.11 -19.71 28.05
N GLU A 22 9.19 -20.36 29.21
CA GLU A 22 10.49 -20.71 29.80
C GLU A 22 11.22 -21.78 28.99
N GLU A 23 10.49 -22.68 28.32
CA GLU A 23 11.08 -23.67 27.41
C GLU A 23 11.67 -22.96 26.18
N ALA A 24 10.90 -22.05 25.57
CA ALA A 24 11.35 -21.26 24.43
C ALA A 24 12.57 -20.38 24.73
N ARG A 25 12.70 -19.83 25.96
CA ARG A 25 13.90 -19.10 26.39
C ARG A 25 15.14 -19.99 26.42
N VAL A 26 15.01 -21.21 26.95
CA VAL A 26 16.12 -22.16 27.04
C VAL A 26 16.50 -22.65 25.65
N HIS A 27 15.52 -23.03 24.83
CA HIS A 27 15.71 -23.51 23.46
C HIS A 27 16.39 -22.46 22.59
N SER A 28 15.81 -21.27 22.47
CA SER A 28 16.30 -20.24 21.55
C SER A 28 17.70 -19.73 21.91
N LYS A 29 18.05 -19.69 23.21
CA LYS A 29 19.43 -19.40 23.63
C LYS A 29 20.40 -20.48 23.18
N ALA A 30 20.05 -21.75 23.39
CA ALA A 30 20.90 -22.87 22.96
C ALA A 30 21.09 -22.87 21.44
N TRP A 31 20.01 -22.65 20.68
CA TRP A 31 20.06 -22.50 19.24
C TRP A 31 20.94 -21.32 18.79
N ALA A 32 20.85 -20.15 19.44
CA ALA A 32 21.68 -18.99 19.13
C ALA A 32 23.18 -19.25 19.32
N TYR A 33 23.58 -20.12 20.26
CA TYR A 33 24.97 -20.59 20.35
C TYR A 33 25.33 -21.55 19.21
N GLU A 34 24.46 -22.49 18.87
CA GLU A 34 24.69 -23.48 17.82
C GLU A 34 24.94 -22.83 16.45
N VAL A 35 24.13 -21.84 16.07
CA VAL A 35 24.29 -21.13 14.79
C VAL A 35 25.38 -20.04 14.85
N GLY A 36 25.91 -19.76 16.05
CA GLY A 36 27.01 -18.83 16.28
C GLY A 36 26.61 -17.35 16.39
N ILE A 37 25.36 -17.03 16.71
CA ILE A 37 24.87 -15.67 16.98
C ILE A 37 25.51 -15.10 18.26
N LEU A 38 25.61 -15.91 19.32
CA LEU A 38 26.27 -15.54 20.58
C LEU A 38 27.78 -15.89 20.59
N GLY A 39 28.32 -16.23 19.41
CA GLY A 39 29.67 -16.72 19.22
C GLY A 39 29.83 -18.21 19.52
N SER A 40 30.84 -18.82 18.90
CA SER A 40 31.42 -20.10 19.33
C SER A 40 32.76 -19.80 20.04
N GLU A 41 33.29 -20.72 20.86
CA GLU A 41 34.67 -20.59 21.39
C GLU A 41 35.74 -20.44 20.27
N GLN A 42 35.38 -20.72 19.00
CA GLN A 42 36.26 -20.73 17.84
C GLN A 42 36.16 -19.47 16.96
N ASP A 43 35.05 -18.72 16.99
CA ASP A 43 34.78 -17.58 16.09
C ASP A 43 34.85 -16.22 16.77
N ALA A 44 35.68 -16.09 17.82
CA ALA A 44 35.82 -14.84 18.58
C ALA A 44 36.32 -13.69 17.70
N GLN A 45 35.39 -12.96 17.08
CA GLN A 45 35.59 -11.56 16.69
C GLN A 45 36.02 -10.76 17.93
N GLU A 46 36.84 -9.72 17.78
CA GLU A 46 37.31 -8.90 18.91
C GLU A 46 36.16 -8.25 19.71
N THR A 47 34.95 -8.16 19.15
CA THR A 47 33.72 -7.76 19.86
C THR A 47 32.49 -8.43 19.21
N PRO A 48 31.75 -9.31 19.91
CA PRO A 48 30.54 -9.93 19.37
C PRO A 48 29.41 -8.89 19.27
N ILE A 49 28.58 -8.98 18.22
CA ILE A 49 27.43 -8.07 18.00
C ILE A 49 26.43 -8.19 19.18
N TRP A 50 26.14 -9.42 19.59
CA TRP A 50 25.35 -9.74 20.78
C TRP A 50 26.18 -10.58 21.75
N ASP A 51 26.02 -10.30 23.04
CA ASP A 51 26.41 -11.20 24.12
C ASP A 51 25.17 -11.83 24.77
N GLU A 52 25.36 -12.84 25.61
CA GLU A 52 24.26 -13.54 26.29
C GLU A 52 23.39 -12.57 27.11
N ARG A 53 24.01 -11.56 27.74
CA ARG A 53 23.30 -10.57 28.54
C ARG A 53 22.38 -9.70 27.66
N LYS A 54 22.85 -9.24 26.51
CA LYS A 54 22.06 -8.48 25.54
C LYS A 54 20.93 -9.36 25.02
N PHE A 55 21.21 -10.62 24.65
CA PHE A 55 20.20 -11.58 24.21
C PHE A 55 19.07 -11.77 25.24
N ASP A 56 19.43 -12.04 26.49
CA ASP A 56 18.48 -12.23 27.59
C ASP A 56 17.64 -10.99 27.87
N ALA A 57 18.25 -9.80 27.76
CA ALA A 57 17.56 -8.53 28.01
C ALA A 57 16.54 -8.17 26.91
N MET A 58 16.78 -8.64 25.67
CA MET A 58 15.86 -8.42 24.55
C MET A 58 14.64 -9.36 24.61
N ASP A 59 14.83 -10.57 25.13
CA ASP A 59 13.80 -11.58 25.43
C ASP A 59 12.85 -11.87 24.25
N TYR A 60 13.40 -12.42 23.16
CA TYR A 60 12.62 -12.78 21.96
C TYR A 60 11.65 -13.93 22.19
N ALA A 61 11.92 -14.81 23.16
CA ALA A 61 10.98 -15.83 23.58
C ALA A 61 9.72 -15.21 24.22
N LEU A 62 9.86 -14.11 24.98
CA LEU A 62 8.72 -13.34 25.49
C LEU A 62 7.91 -12.70 24.37
N LEU A 63 8.58 -12.12 23.36
CA LEU A 63 7.91 -11.63 22.15
C LEU A 63 7.05 -12.74 21.53
N CYS A 64 7.65 -13.89 21.22
CA CYS A 64 6.98 -14.96 20.50
C CYS A 64 5.88 -15.61 21.34
N SER A 65 6.07 -15.70 22.66
CA SER A 65 5.04 -16.22 23.57
C SER A 65 3.82 -15.31 23.64
N TYR A 66 4.01 -14.00 23.52
CA TYR A 66 2.91 -13.04 23.46
C TYR A 66 2.22 -13.03 22.09
N THR A 67 2.98 -13.15 21.00
CA THR A 67 2.45 -13.05 19.64
C THR A 67 1.85 -14.35 19.10
N HIS A 68 2.28 -15.50 19.65
CA HIS A 68 1.80 -16.84 19.27
C HIS A 68 1.29 -17.61 20.50
N PRO A 69 0.24 -17.10 21.18
CA PRO A 69 -0.18 -17.62 22.49
C PRO A 69 -0.76 -19.04 22.45
N ASP A 70 -1.20 -19.51 21.29
CA ASP A 70 -1.80 -20.84 21.10
C ASP A 70 -0.88 -21.82 20.37
N ALA A 71 0.37 -21.43 20.04
CA ALA A 71 1.35 -22.33 19.44
C ALA A 71 1.74 -23.44 20.44
N ASP A 72 1.94 -24.66 19.93
CA ASP A 72 2.56 -25.72 20.75
C ASP A 72 4.06 -25.43 20.97
N ALA A 73 4.70 -26.16 21.89
CA ALA A 73 6.07 -25.87 22.30
C ALA A 73 7.06 -25.90 21.11
N ALA A 74 6.96 -26.91 20.25
CA ALA A 74 7.85 -27.06 19.09
C ALA A 74 7.67 -25.94 18.06
N GLU A 75 6.42 -25.53 17.84
CA GLU A 75 6.10 -24.39 16.97
C GLU A 75 6.60 -23.07 17.56
N LEU A 76 6.41 -22.85 18.87
CA LEU A 76 6.90 -21.67 19.57
C LEU A 76 8.43 -21.57 19.52
N ASP A 77 9.13 -22.68 19.70
CA ASP A 77 10.58 -22.76 19.58
C ASP A 77 11.06 -22.34 18.18
N LEU A 78 10.44 -22.91 17.13
CA LEU A 78 10.76 -22.58 15.74
C LEU A 78 10.51 -21.11 15.42
N VAL A 79 9.34 -20.59 15.78
CA VAL A 79 9.01 -19.17 15.55
C VAL A 79 9.95 -18.26 16.36
N THR A 80 10.31 -18.64 17.58
CA THR A 80 11.28 -17.88 18.38
C THR A 80 12.63 -17.79 17.71
N ASP A 81 13.14 -18.91 17.16
CA ASP A 81 14.40 -18.93 16.42
C ASP A 81 14.35 -18.04 15.17
N TRP A 82 13.22 -18.03 14.44
CA TRP A 82 13.00 -17.11 13.31
C TRP A 82 13.09 -15.64 13.73
N TYR A 83 12.49 -15.27 14.87
CA TYR A 83 12.59 -13.90 15.39
C TYR A 83 14.00 -13.57 15.89
N VAL A 84 14.69 -14.49 16.55
CA VAL A 84 16.10 -14.32 16.91
C VAL A 84 16.94 -14.04 15.67
N TRP A 85 16.73 -14.82 14.59
CA TRP A 85 17.44 -14.64 13.33
C TRP A 85 17.17 -13.29 12.68
N VAL A 86 15.91 -12.85 12.58
CA VAL A 86 15.58 -11.60 11.87
C VAL A 86 16.12 -10.37 12.59
N PHE A 87 16.05 -10.34 13.92
CA PHE A 87 16.62 -9.25 14.71
C PHE A 87 18.15 -9.29 14.71
N PHE A 88 18.76 -10.48 14.67
CA PHE A 88 20.21 -10.58 14.55
C PHE A 88 20.67 -10.11 13.17
N PHE A 89 19.94 -10.46 12.11
CA PHE A 89 20.21 -9.97 10.75
C PHE A 89 20.25 -8.44 10.71
N ASP A 90 19.26 -7.78 11.30
CA ASP A 90 19.15 -6.31 11.32
C ASP A 90 20.34 -5.67 12.07
N ASP A 91 20.60 -6.08 13.31
CA ASP A 91 21.74 -5.59 14.11
C ASP A 91 23.10 -5.91 13.42
N HIS A 92 23.23 -7.09 12.79
CA HIS A 92 24.43 -7.49 12.05
C HIS A 92 24.65 -6.65 10.78
N PHE A 93 23.58 -6.35 10.04
CA PHE A 93 23.64 -5.50 8.87
C PHE A 93 23.98 -4.05 9.24
N LEU A 94 23.42 -3.54 10.34
CA LEU A 94 23.74 -2.22 10.89
C LEU A 94 25.25 -2.09 11.17
N GLU A 95 25.81 -3.03 11.92
CA GLU A 95 27.22 -3.00 12.33
C GLU A 95 28.20 -3.17 11.15
N LEU A 96 27.92 -4.07 10.21
CA LEU A 96 28.81 -4.31 9.08
C LEU A 96 28.71 -3.25 7.97
N PHE A 97 27.50 -2.78 7.65
CA PHE A 97 27.25 -2.03 6.42
C PHE A 97 26.65 -0.65 6.63
N LYS A 98 25.70 -0.45 7.56
CA LYS A 98 25.09 0.89 7.75
C LYS A 98 26.07 1.90 8.35
N ARG A 99 26.81 1.51 9.41
CA ARG A 99 27.81 2.40 10.04
C ARG A 99 28.95 2.78 9.09
N SER A 100 29.40 1.85 8.25
CA SER A 100 30.48 2.04 7.27
C SER A 100 29.99 2.63 5.95
N GLN A 101 28.67 2.62 5.72
CA GLN A 101 28.01 3.00 4.47
C GLN A 101 28.44 2.18 3.24
N ASP A 102 28.82 0.91 3.43
CA ASP A 102 29.30 0.02 2.37
C ASP A 102 28.15 -0.61 1.56
N MET A 103 27.66 0.12 0.55
CA MET A 103 26.64 -0.40 -0.37
C MET A 103 27.08 -1.62 -1.18
N ALA A 104 28.36 -1.71 -1.55
CA ALA A 104 28.83 -2.79 -2.42
C ALA A 104 28.91 -4.11 -1.63
N GLY A 105 29.45 -4.04 -0.41
CA GLY A 105 29.46 -5.15 0.54
C GLY A 105 28.04 -5.57 0.93
N ALA A 106 27.17 -4.61 1.23
CA ALA A 106 25.76 -4.88 1.54
C ALA A 106 25.06 -5.65 0.41
N LYS A 107 25.21 -5.21 -0.85
CA LYS A 107 24.59 -5.90 -1.99
C LYS A 107 25.12 -7.33 -2.13
N ALA A 108 26.44 -7.52 -2.09
CA ALA A 108 27.05 -8.84 -2.21
C ALA A 108 26.64 -9.79 -1.07
N TYR A 109 26.43 -9.25 0.14
CA TYR A 109 25.94 -9.99 1.29
C TYR A 109 24.49 -10.46 1.09
N LEU A 110 23.59 -9.58 0.66
CA LEU A 110 22.17 -9.90 0.48
C LEU A 110 21.92 -10.79 -0.74
N ASP A 111 22.68 -10.62 -1.83
CA ASP A 111 22.56 -11.42 -3.06
C ASP A 111 22.77 -12.93 -2.80
N ARG A 112 23.43 -13.31 -1.69
CA ARG A 112 23.68 -14.72 -1.33
C ARG A 112 22.52 -15.38 -0.57
N LEU A 113 21.76 -14.61 0.21
CA LEU A 113 20.75 -15.14 1.13
C LEU A 113 19.61 -15.93 0.44
N PRO A 114 19.11 -15.55 -0.76
CA PRO A 114 18.09 -16.32 -1.46
C PRO A 114 18.50 -17.78 -1.76
N ALA A 115 19.80 -18.07 -1.90
CA ALA A 115 20.28 -19.42 -2.16
C ALA A 115 20.05 -20.39 -0.98
N PHE A 116 19.76 -19.86 0.22
CA PHE A 116 19.47 -20.65 1.42
C PHE A 116 17.98 -20.95 1.61
N MET A 117 17.12 -20.55 0.66
CA MET A 117 15.68 -20.77 0.69
C MET A 117 15.18 -21.55 -0.55
N PRO A 118 15.68 -22.76 -0.84
CA PRO A 118 15.21 -23.57 -1.96
C PRO A 118 13.73 -23.97 -1.75
N VAL A 119 12.88 -23.69 -2.73
CA VAL A 119 11.43 -23.95 -2.67
C VAL A 119 11.10 -25.31 -3.27
N HIS A 120 11.78 -25.69 -4.35
CA HIS A 120 11.55 -26.94 -5.06
C HIS A 120 12.70 -27.93 -4.84
N PRO A 121 12.43 -29.25 -4.85
CA PRO A 121 13.48 -30.27 -4.79
C PRO A 121 14.48 -30.20 -5.95
N SER A 122 14.12 -29.53 -7.05
CA SER A 122 14.99 -29.29 -8.21
C SER A 122 15.89 -28.07 -8.05
N ASP A 123 15.66 -27.23 -7.05
CA ASP A 123 16.49 -26.06 -6.81
C ASP A 123 17.89 -26.49 -6.38
N PRO A 124 18.93 -25.71 -6.70
CA PRO A 124 20.28 -26.00 -6.23
C PRO A 124 20.33 -26.14 -4.70
N PRO A 125 21.13 -27.07 -4.16
CA PRO A 125 21.34 -27.12 -2.72
C PRO A 125 21.96 -25.80 -2.22
N PRO A 126 21.66 -25.39 -0.99
CA PRO A 126 22.25 -24.18 -0.43
C PRO A 126 23.79 -24.29 -0.41
N PRO A 127 24.51 -23.19 -0.68
CA PRO A 127 25.96 -23.18 -0.56
C PRO A 127 26.39 -23.35 0.91
N GLU A 128 27.68 -23.61 1.14
CA GLU A 128 28.20 -23.69 2.52
C GLU A 128 28.01 -22.32 3.23
N PRO A 129 27.34 -22.29 4.40
CA PRO A 129 27.17 -21.07 5.18
C PRO A 129 28.52 -20.51 5.67
N THR A 130 28.71 -19.20 5.55
CA THR A 130 29.97 -18.53 5.89
C THR A 130 29.90 -17.65 7.14
N HIS A 131 28.70 -17.31 7.61
CA HIS A 131 28.47 -16.47 8.79
C HIS A 131 27.15 -16.85 9.49
N PRO A 132 26.89 -16.36 10.73
CA PRO A 132 25.74 -16.81 11.52
C PRO A 132 24.38 -16.60 10.85
N VAL A 133 24.19 -15.50 10.11
CA VAL A 133 22.93 -15.26 9.37
C VAL A 133 22.66 -16.35 8.31
N GLU A 134 23.67 -16.77 7.54
CA GLU A 134 23.50 -17.85 6.55
C GLU A 134 23.22 -19.19 7.24
N ARG A 135 23.93 -19.48 8.35
CA ARG A 135 23.73 -20.72 9.13
C ARG A 135 22.33 -20.80 9.71
N GLY A 136 21.87 -19.71 10.35
CA GLY A 136 20.53 -19.63 10.91
C GLY A 136 19.46 -19.78 9.83
N LEU A 137 19.60 -19.09 8.69
CA LEU A 137 18.63 -19.19 7.59
C LEU A 137 18.55 -20.62 7.02
N ALA A 138 19.71 -21.29 6.85
CA ALA A 138 19.75 -22.67 6.37
C ALA A 138 19.04 -23.63 7.33
N ASP A 139 19.30 -23.52 8.63
CA ASP A 139 18.65 -24.34 9.66
C ASP A 139 17.13 -24.10 9.67
N LEU A 140 16.73 -22.83 9.81
CA LEU A 140 15.33 -22.42 9.89
C LEU A 140 14.52 -22.84 8.67
N TRP A 141 15.08 -22.67 7.47
CA TRP A 141 14.42 -23.11 6.24
C TRP A 141 14.26 -24.63 6.19
N SER A 142 15.28 -25.39 6.62
CA SER A 142 15.22 -26.85 6.64
C SER A 142 14.16 -27.41 7.60
N ARG A 143 13.89 -26.70 8.70
CA ARG A 143 12.86 -27.03 9.70
C ARG A 143 11.45 -26.60 9.26
N THR A 144 11.36 -25.51 8.48
CA THR A 144 10.08 -24.92 8.08
C THR A 144 9.54 -25.51 6.77
N ALA A 145 10.37 -25.59 5.72
CA ALA A 145 9.96 -25.96 4.37
C ALA A 145 9.23 -27.32 4.25
N PRO A 146 9.61 -28.39 4.99
CA PRO A 146 8.89 -29.66 4.92
C PRO A 146 7.46 -29.62 5.47
N THR A 147 7.08 -28.58 6.20
CA THR A 147 5.78 -28.48 6.90
C THR A 147 4.78 -27.56 6.21
N ALA A 148 5.19 -26.86 5.15
CA ALA A 148 4.38 -25.86 4.45
C ALA A 148 4.15 -26.23 2.98
N SER A 149 3.09 -25.68 2.38
CA SER A 149 2.85 -25.83 0.95
C SER A 149 3.88 -25.05 0.11
N VAL A 150 4.05 -25.47 -1.14
CA VAL A 150 4.88 -24.75 -2.12
C VAL A 150 4.37 -23.32 -2.32
N ASP A 151 3.06 -23.10 -2.32
CA ASP A 151 2.46 -21.78 -2.49
C ASP A 151 2.76 -20.86 -1.30
N TRP A 152 2.75 -21.40 -0.07
CA TRP A 152 3.19 -20.67 1.11
C TRP A 152 4.71 -20.39 1.06
N LEU A 153 5.53 -21.37 0.66
CA LEU A 153 6.99 -21.19 0.58
C LEU A 153 7.40 -20.13 -0.45
N LEU A 154 6.70 -20.05 -1.59
CA LEU A 154 6.92 -18.99 -2.57
C LEU A 154 6.62 -17.61 -1.97
N ARG A 155 5.52 -17.46 -1.24
CA ARG A 155 5.15 -16.19 -0.58
C ARG A 155 6.12 -15.83 0.54
N PHE A 156 6.51 -16.80 1.36
CA PHE A 156 7.43 -16.58 2.47
C PHE A 156 8.85 -16.27 1.99
N SER A 157 9.36 -17.00 0.98
CA SER A 157 10.64 -16.70 0.32
C SER A 157 10.65 -15.29 -0.25
N GLU A 158 9.58 -14.88 -0.92
CA GLU A 158 9.47 -13.54 -1.49
C GLU A 158 9.42 -12.45 -0.42
N ASN A 159 8.62 -12.60 0.63
CA ASN A 159 8.60 -11.65 1.74
C ASN A 159 9.93 -11.60 2.50
N THR A 160 10.67 -12.71 2.58
CA THR A 160 12.03 -12.70 3.11
C THR A 160 12.97 -11.91 2.21
N LYS A 161 12.92 -12.06 0.88
CA LYS A 161 13.73 -11.20 -0.03
C LYS A 161 13.40 -9.73 0.14
N HIS A 162 12.12 -9.39 0.24
CA HIS A 162 11.70 -8.02 0.48
C HIS A 162 12.24 -7.45 1.79
N LEU A 163 12.18 -8.24 2.88
CA LEU A 163 12.79 -7.90 4.18
C LEU A 163 14.27 -7.55 4.03
N LEU A 164 14.99 -8.38 3.30
CA LEU A 164 16.42 -8.19 3.05
C LEU A 164 16.71 -6.94 2.19
N GLU A 165 15.85 -6.64 1.22
CA GLU A 165 15.95 -5.47 0.35
C GLU A 165 15.60 -4.13 1.05
N GLU A 166 14.98 -4.16 2.24
CA GLU A 166 14.76 -2.98 3.10
C GLU A 166 16.08 -2.33 3.45
N SER A 167 17.04 -3.14 3.88
CA SER A 167 18.30 -2.64 4.41
C SER A 167 19.12 -1.88 3.35
N LEU A 168 18.95 -2.21 2.05
CA LEU A 168 19.56 -1.45 0.95
C LEU A 168 18.88 -0.08 0.73
N TRP A 169 17.55 -0.03 0.89
CA TRP A 169 16.81 1.22 0.79
C TRP A 169 17.19 2.19 1.90
N GLU A 170 17.19 1.71 3.14
CA GLU A 170 17.56 2.48 4.33
C GLU A 170 19.01 2.97 4.19
N LEU A 171 19.93 2.09 3.80
CA LEU A 171 21.33 2.47 3.58
C LEU A 171 21.48 3.55 2.51
N ALA A 172 20.73 3.48 1.41
CA ALA A 172 20.74 4.52 0.39
C ALA A 172 20.24 5.88 0.93
N ASN A 173 19.18 5.87 1.74
CA ASN A 173 18.64 7.09 2.36
C ASN A 173 19.59 7.68 3.39
N ILE A 174 20.19 6.85 4.25
CA ILE A 174 21.21 7.26 5.24
C ILE A 174 22.40 7.93 4.53
N ARG A 175 22.92 7.32 3.45
CA ARG A 175 24.03 7.87 2.66
C ARG A 175 23.72 9.24 2.05
N GLN A 176 22.46 9.50 1.74
CA GLN A 176 22.01 10.76 1.12
C GLN A 176 21.53 11.78 2.17
N GLY A 177 21.40 11.39 3.44
CA GLY A 177 20.77 12.22 4.47
C GLY A 177 19.30 12.54 4.15
N ARG A 178 18.61 11.65 3.43
CA ARG A 178 17.26 11.87 2.91
C ARG A 178 16.23 11.19 3.80
N VAL A 179 15.25 11.95 4.26
CA VAL A 179 14.04 11.42 4.93
C VAL A 179 12.95 11.27 3.88
N ALA A 180 12.28 10.11 3.85
CA ALA A 180 11.17 9.86 2.93
C ALA A 180 9.96 10.77 3.23
N ASN A 181 9.14 11.05 2.22
CA ASN A 181 7.85 11.71 2.45
C ASN A 181 6.83 10.72 3.05
N PRO A 182 5.72 11.16 3.67
CA PRO A 182 4.78 10.26 4.35
C PRO A 182 4.23 9.11 3.49
N ILE A 183 3.95 9.37 2.20
CA ILE A 183 3.42 8.36 1.28
C ILE A 183 4.52 7.36 0.88
N GLU A 184 5.74 7.84 0.60
CA GLU A 184 6.88 6.97 0.33
C GLU A 184 7.22 6.10 1.53
N TYR A 185 7.20 6.69 2.72
CA TYR A 185 7.53 6.02 3.97
C TYR A 185 6.64 4.79 4.20
N ILE A 186 5.32 4.97 4.16
CA ILE A 186 4.38 3.88 4.41
C ILE A 186 4.44 2.81 3.31
N GLU A 187 4.60 3.23 2.05
CA GLU A 187 4.73 2.30 0.93
C GLU A 187 5.99 1.44 1.06
N MET A 188 7.11 2.06 1.44
CA MET A 188 8.37 1.35 1.62
C MET A 188 8.31 0.43 2.83
N ARG A 189 7.88 0.90 4.00
CA ARG A 189 7.73 0.05 5.19
C ARG A 189 6.83 -1.16 4.96
N ARG A 190 5.77 -1.05 4.15
CA ARG A 190 4.95 -2.22 3.79
C ARG A 190 5.64 -3.18 2.83
N LYS A 191 6.33 -2.65 1.83
CA LYS A 191 6.94 -3.47 0.78
C LYS A 191 8.13 -4.23 1.28
N VAL A 192 8.97 -3.58 2.08
CA VAL A 192 10.26 -4.12 2.51
C VAL A 192 10.35 -4.38 4.01
N GLY A 193 9.41 -3.91 4.83
CA GLY A 193 9.41 -4.19 6.27
C GLY A 193 9.24 -5.67 6.63
N GLY A 194 9.67 -6.04 7.85
CA GLY A 194 9.51 -7.39 8.38
C GLY A 194 8.10 -7.83 8.78
N ALA A 195 7.07 -6.98 8.65
CA ALA A 195 5.73 -7.33 9.10
C ALA A 195 4.96 -8.28 8.15
N PRO A 196 4.98 -8.16 6.81
CA PRO A 196 4.47 -9.20 5.92
C PRO A 196 5.13 -10.57 6.12
N TRP A 197 6.43 -10.60 6.41
CA TRP A 197 7.16 -11.80 6.82
C TRP A 197 6.61 -12.39 8.12
N SER A 198 6.38 -11.55 9.14
CA SER A 198 5.74 -11.96 10.39
C SER A 198 4.33 -12.51 10.18
N ALA A 199 3.56 -11.93 9.27
CA ALA A 199 2.23 -12.40 8.92
C ALA A 199 2.27 -13.81 8.32
N ASN A 200 3.28 -14.17 7.52
CA ASN A 200 3.44 -15.55 7.05
C ASN A 200 3.77 -16.53 8.18
N LEU A 201 4.61 -16.13 9.14
CA LEU A 201 4.88 -16.96 10.33
C LEU A 201 3.62 -17.16 11.17
N VAL A 202 2.76 -16.15 11.29
CA VAL A 202 1.44 -16.33 11.93
C VAL A 202 0.62 -17.40 11.21
N GLU A 203 0.55 -17.34 9.87
CA GLU A 203 -0.17 -18.31 9.04
C GLU A 203 0.34 -19.75 9.26
N HIS A 204 1.66 -19.91 9.34
CA HIS A 204 2.34 -21.17 9.61
C HIS A 204 2.08 -21.66 11.05
N ALA A 205 2.24 -20.80 12.05
CA ALA A 205 2.06 -21.13 13.46
C ALA A 205 0.61 -21.50 13.82
N VAL A 206 -0.39 -20.87 13.19
CA VAL A 206 -1.80 -21.26 13.36
C VAL A 206 -2.22 -22.44 12.48
N ARG A 207 -1.30 -23.00 11.69
CA ARG A 207 -1.51 -24.13 10.77
C ARG A 207 -2.73 -23.92 9.84
N SER A 208 -2.90 -22.69 9.39
CA SER A 208 -4.07 -22.25 8.63
C SER A 208 -3.63 -21.46 7.42
N GLU A 209 -3.19 -22.16 6.37
CA GLU A 209 -2.86 -21.52 5.11
C GLU A 209 -4.11 -20.90 4.46
N ILE A 210 -3.96 -19.68 3.97
CA ILE A 210 -5.05 -18.96 3.32
C ILE A 210 -5.36 -19.60 1.97
N PRO A 211 -6.64 -19.86 1.63
CA PRO A 211 -7.00 -20.44 0.36
C PRO A 211 -6.45 -19.62 -0.83
N PRO A 212 -5.78 -20.25 -1.82
CA PRO A 212 -5.20 -19.56 -2.96
C PRO A 212 -6.21 -18.72 -3.76
N ALA A 213 -7.49 -19.10 -3.74
CA ALA A 213 -8.56 -18.38 -4.41
C ALA A 213 -8.76 -16.95 -3.88
N ILE A 214 -8.46 -16.70 -2.59
CA ILE A 214 -8.71 -15.40 -1.95
C ILE A 214 -7.45 -14.67 -1.48
N VAL A 215 -6.29 -15.34 -1.41
CA VAL A 215 -5.05 -14.75 -0.86
C VAL A 215 -4.61 -13.46 -1.55
N SER A 216 -4.90 -13.34 -2.85
CA SER A 216 -4.55 -12.18 -3.69
C SER A 216 -5.68 -11.15 -3.82
N THR A 217 -6.80 -11.34 -3.13
CA THR A 217 -7.93 -10.40 -3.18
C THR A 217 -7.66 -9.16 -2.33
N ARG A 218 -8.26 -8.03 -2.70
CA ARG A 218 -8.10 -6.76 -1.98
C ARG A 218 -8.32 -6.90 -0.47
N PRO A 219 -9.42 -7.49 0.05
CA PRO A 219 -9.62 -7.52 1.51
C PRO A 219 -8.52 -8.28 2.26
N MET A 220 -7.96 -9.34 1.68
CA MET A 220 -6.82 -10.06 2.28
C MET A 220 -5.53 -9.23 2.26
N GLN A 221 -5.30 -8.48 1.18
CA GLN A 221 -4.18 -7.54 1.10
C GLN A 221 -4.32 -6.41 2.13
N VAL A 222 -5.49 -5.75 2.20
CA VAL A 222 -5.78 -4.70 3.18
C VAL A 222 -5.61 -5.19 4.61
N LEU A 223 -6.06 -6.41 4.92
CA LEU A 223 -5.86 -7.02 6.25
C LEU A 223 -4.37 -7.16 6.59
N LYS A 224 -3.57 -7.68 5.66
CA LYS A 224 -2.13 -7.84 5.84
C LYS A 224 -1.40 -6.49 5.94
N ASP A 225 -1.80 -5.52 5.12
CA ASP A 225 -1.14 -4.22 5.04
C ASP A 225 -1.48 -3.34 6.26
N THR A 226 -2.73 -3.37 6.73
CA THR A 226 -3.13 -2.69 7.99
C THR A 226 -2.47 -3.33 9.22
N PHE A 227 -2.31 -4.66 9.22
CA PHE A 227 -1.48 -5.33 10.22
C PHE A 227 -0.04 -4.81 10.17
N ALA A 228 0.58 -4.82 8.98
CA ALA A 228 1.96 -4.39 8.80
C ALA A 228 2.20 -2.94 9.25
N ASP A 229 1.34 -2.01 8.84
CA ASP A 229 1.41 -0.63 9.30
C ASP A 229 1.33 -0.54 10.83
N GLY A 230 0.40 -1.29 11.42
CA GLY A 230 0.22 -1.29 12.86
C GLY A 230 1.46 -1.79 13.60
N VAL A 231 2.17 -2.76 13.03
CA VAL A 231 3.45 -3.26 13.57
C VAL A 231 4.51 -2.18 13.48
N HIS A 232 4.73 -1.61 12.29
CA HIS A 232 5.80 -0.66 12.04
C HIS A 232 5.60 0.66 12.80
N LEU A 233 4.41 1.26 12.74
CA LEU A 233 4.12 2.53 13.43
C LEU A 233 4.23 2.41 14.95
N ARG A 234 3.88 1.23 15.50
CA ARG A 234 4.08 0.96 16.92
C ARG A 234 5.56 0.85 17.23
N ASN A 235 6.31 0.11 16.41
CA ASN A 235 7.75 -0.02 16.58
C ASN A 235 8.41 1.36 16.58
N ASP A 236 8.13 2.20 15.58
CA ASP A 236 8.64 3.57 15.46
C ASP A 236 8.46 4.40 16.74
N LEU A 237 7.28 4.31 17.38
CA LEU A 237 6.98 5.01 18.64
C LEU A 237 7.86 4.53 19.81
N PHE A 238 8.19 3.25 19.85
CA PHE A 238 9.00 2.67 20.91
C PHE A 238 10.51 2.75 20.64
N SER A 239 10.92 2.76 19.37
CA SER A 239 12.32 2.71 18.94
C SER A 239 12.91 4.06 18.56
N TYR A 240 12.10 5.11 18.37
CA TYR A 240 12.54 6.45 17.92
C TYR A 240 13.84 6.93 18.57
N GLN A 241 13.93 6.90 19.91
CA GLN A 241 15.12 7.37 20.61
C GLN A 241 16.39 6.63 20.16
N ARG A 242 16.32 5.29 20.07
CA ARG A 242 17.45 4.46 19.68
C ARG A 242 17.77 4.67 18.19
N GLU A 243 16.77 4.56 17.34
CA GLU A 243 16.93 4.67 15.88
C GLU A 243 17.45 6.04 15.45
N VAL A 244 16.81 7.12 15.90
CA VAL A 244 17.09 8.48 15.41
C VAL A 244 18.24 9.14 16.17
N GLU A 245 18.33 9.00 17.50
CA GLU A 245 19.37 9.68 18.29
C GLU A 245 20.69 8.88 18.37
N GLU A 246 20.64 7.54 18.33
CA GLU A 246 21.83 6.68 18.55
C GLU A 246 22.34 5.99 17.29
N GLU A 247 21.44 5.46 16.46
CA GLU A 247 21.80 4.68 15.26
C GLU A 247 21.95 5.56 14.00
N GLY A 248 21.30 6.73 13.97
CA GLY A 248 21.26 7.60 12.79
C GLY A 248 20.36 7.06 11.69
N GLU A 249 19.41 6.20 12.05
CA GLU A 249 18.36 5.69 11.16
C GLU A 249 17.39 6.83 10.83
N ASN A 250 16.88 6.82 9.60
CA ASN A 250 15.94 7.83 9.11
C ASN A 250 14.61 7.24 8.60
N ALA A 251 14.43 5.93 8.70
CA ALA A 251 13.18 5.22 8.42
C ALA A 251 12.21 5.14 9.62
N ASN A 252 11.87 6.28 10.25
CA ASN A 252 10.93 6.34 11.37
C ASN A 252 9.80 7.37 11.12
N CYS A 253 8.53 6.98 11.32
CA CYS A 253 7.37 7.83 11.00
C CYS A 253 7.34 9.17 11.77
N ILE A 254 7.85 9.19 13.01
CA ILE A 254 7.91 10.44 13.79
C ILE A 254 8.83 11.43 13.10
N LEU A 255 10.04 10.99 12.71
CA LEU A 255 10.98 11.84 11.98
C LEU A 255 10.40 12.30 10.64
N VAL A 256 9.66 11.44 9.95
CA VAL A 256 8.96 11.80 8.70
C VAL A 256 7.95 12.92 8.94
N PHE A 257 7.12 12.83 9.99
CA PHE A 257 6.16 13.89 10.31
C PHE A 257 6.81 15.17 10.83
N GLU A 258 7.84 15.09 11.66
CA GLU A 258 8.62 16.26 12.09
C GLU A 258 9.13 17.06 10.88
N ARG A 259 9.71 16.36 9.89
CA ARG A 259 10.31 17.00 8.72
C ARG A 259 9.27 17.49 7.73
N PHE A 260 8.23 16.70 7.48
CA PHE A 260 7.24 17.01 6.45
C PHE A 260 6.26 18.09 6.91
N LEU A 261 5.75 18.01 8.15
CA LEU A 261 4.79 18.98 8.68
C LEU A 261 5.46 20.13 9.43
N ASN A 262 6.77 20.05 9.71
CA ASN A 262 7.53 21.01 10.50
C ASN A 262 6.90 21.23 11.90
N ILE A 263 6.71 20.12 12.61
CA ILE A 263 6.11 20.05 13.95
C ILE A 263 7.10 19.48 14.97
N GLU A 264 6.82 19.65 16.25
CA GLU A 264 7.66 19.15 17.34
C GLU A 264 7.52 17.63 17.53
N THR A 265 8.53 16.99 18.13
CA THR A 265 8.60 15.53 18.30
C THR A 265 7.38 14.92 18.99
N GLN A 266 6.85 15.56 20.04
CA GLN A 266 5.66 15.08 20.73
C GLN A 266 4.42 15.09 19.82
N GLU A 267 4.23 16.15 19.03
CA GLU A 267 3.11 16.26 18.10
C GLU A 267 3.22 15.22 16.97
N ALA A 268 4.43 14.98 16.47
CA ALA A 268 4.70 13.93 15.49
C ALA A 268 4.47 12.52 16.06
N ALA A 269 4.80 12.27 17.33
CA ALA A 269 4.51 11.02 18.02
C ALA A 269 2.99 10.80 18.19
N ASP A 270 2.26 11.84 18.62
CA ASP A 270 0.80 11.77 18.74
C ASP A 270 0.13 11.51 17.39
N LEU A 271 0.62 12.14 16.31
CA LEU A 271 0.12 11.91 14.96
C LEU A 271 0.43 10.51 14.44
N THR A 272 1.64 9.99 14.74
CA THR A 272 2.01 8.59 14.44
C THR A 272 1.08 7.62 15.15
N ASN A 273 0.70 7.89 16.41
CA ASN A 273 -0.27 7.08 17.15
C ASN A 273 -1.71 7.21 16.61
N ASN A 274 -2.10 8.38 16.11
CA ASN A 274 -3.39 8.54 15.41
C ASN A 274 -3.42 7.73 14.12
N LEU A 275 -2.32 7.70 13.37
CA LEU A 275 -2.20 6.87 12.17
C LEU A 275 -2.29 5.39 12.55
N LEU A 276 -1.48 4.93 13.51
CA LEU A 276 -1.53 3.58 14.06
C LEU A 276 -2.96 3.17 14.44
N THR A 277 -3.65 4.03 15.20
CA THR A 277 -5.04 3.82 15.62
C THR A 277 -5.97 3.68 14.40
N SER A 278 -5.82 4.53 13.39
CA SER A 278 -6.61 4.45 12.16
C SER A 278 -6.40 3.13 11.43
N ARG A 279 -5.14 2.69 11.30
CA ARG A 279 -4.80 1.44 10.61
C ARG A 279 -5.37 0.22 11.35
N LEU A 280 -5.34 0.22 12.68
CA LEU A 280 -5.99 -0.81 13.50
C LEU A 280 -7.52 -0.81 13.35
N GLN A 281 -8.16 0.36 13.23
CA GLN A 281 -9.59 0.45 12.98
C GLN A 281 -9.96 -0.06 11.57
N GLN A 282 -9.10 0.18 10.56
CA GLN A 282 -9.29 -0.37 9.22
C GLN A 282 -9.09 -1.89 9.19
N PHE A 283 -8.12 -2.42 9.94
CA PHE A 283 -7.97 -3.87 10.15
C PHE A 283 -9.26 -4.49 10.71
N GLU A 284 -9.81 -3.91 11.78
CA GLU A 284 -11.08 -4.35 12.39
C GLU A 284 -12.24 -4.30 11.40
N ASN A 285 -12.36 -3.18 10.66
CA ASN A 285 -13.42 -3.03 9.67
C ASN A 285 -13.32 -4.08 8.56
N THR A 286 -12.11 -4.31 8.04
CA THR A 286 -11.86 -5.33 7.00
C THR A 286 -12.24 -6.72 7.50
N ALA A 287 -11.80 -7.08 8.72
CA ALA A 287 -12.08 -8.38 9.32
C ALA A 287 -13.59 -8.63 9.54
N ILE A 288 -14.35 -7.59 9.91
CA ILE A 288 -15.76 -7.73 10.30
C ILE A 288 -16.73 -7.48 9.13
N ALA A 289 -16.42 -6.55 8.23
CA ALA A 289 -17.32 -6.13 7.16
C ALA A 289 -16.97 -6.74 5.79
N GLU A 290 -15.68 -6.88 5.47
CA GLU A 290 -15.24 -7.29 4.13
C GLU A 290 -15.03 -8.81 4.04
N LEU A 291 -14.33 -9.42 5.01
CA LEU A 291 -13.99 -10.85 4.95
C LEU A 291 -15.20 -11.81 4.95
N PRO A 292 -16.27 -11.60 5.75
CA PRO A 292 -17.44 -12.48 5.69
C PRO A 292 -18.12 -12.45 4.32
N THR A 293 -18.19 -11.27 3.71
CA THR A 293 -18.73 -11.10 2.35
C THR A 293 -17.86 -11.81 1.32
N LEU A 294 -16.54 -11.66 1.42
CA LEU A 294 -15.57 -12.36 0.56
C LEU A 294 -15.71 -13.88 0.65
N CYS A 295 -15.85 -14.42 1.86
CA CYS A 295 -16.04 -15.88 2.06
C CYS A 295 -17.30 -16.39 1.36
N LEU A 296 -18.40 -15.63 1.42
CA LEU A 296 -19.66 -15.97 0.74
C LEU A 296 -19.52 -15.90 -0.78
N GLU A 297 -18.82 -14.89 -1.30
CA GLU A 297 -18.63 -14.68 -2.74
C GLU A 297 -17.79 -15.78 -3.40
N TYR A 298 -16.74 -16.21 -2.72
CA TYR A 298 -15.87 -17.28 -3.19
C TYR A 298 -16.37 -18.67 -2.80
N GLY A 299 -17.51 -18.75 -2.09
CA GLY A 299 -18.14 -20.01 -1.71
C GLY A 299 -17.28 -20.87 -0.80
N LEU A 300 -16.47 -20.25 0.07
CA LEU A 300 -15.56 -20.96 0.96
C LEU A 300 -16.32 -21.88 1.90
N ASP A 301 -15.82 -23.11 2.07
CA ASP A 301 -16.41 -24.08 2.98
C ASP A 301 -16.12 -23.73 4.46
N PRO A 302 -16.79 -24.38 5.44
CA PRO A 302 -16.56 -24.08 6.86
C PRO A 302 -15.11 -24.26 7.34
N THR A 303 -14.34 -25.15 6.71
CA THR A 303 -12.92 -25.37 7.04
C THR A 303 -12.07 -24.22 6.52
N GLU A 304 -12.28 -23.81 5.27
CA GLU A 304 -11.59 -22.68 4.65
C GLU A 304 -11.90 -21.37 5.40
N GLN A 305 -13.16 -21.15 5.79
CA GLN A 305 -13.54 -20.01 6.61
C GLN A 305 -12.83 -20.05 7.97
N MET A 306 -12.74 -21.21 8.62
CA MET A 306 -12.03 -21.35 9.89
C MET A 306 -10.53 -21.04 9.74
N GLN A 307 -9.90 -21.45 8.64
CA GLN A 307 -8.50 -21.12 8.35
C GLN A 307 -8.30 -19.60 8.25
N VAL A 308 -9.15 -18.91 7.51
CA VAL A 308 -9.12 -17.44 7.37
C VAL A 308 -9.28 -16.76 8.74
N PHE A 309 -10.26 -17.16 9.54
CA PHE A 309 -10.49 -16.52 10.84
C PHE A 309 -9.47 -16.89 11.92
N ASN A 310 -8.86 -18.08 11.84
CA ASN A 310 -7.70 -18.44 12.69
C ASN A 310 -6.50 -17.55 12.37
N TYR A 311 -6.24 -17.31 11.09
CA TYR A 311 -5.21 -16.38 10.65
C TYR A 311 -5.49 -14.94 11.12
N VAL A 312 -6.71 -14.42 10.93
CA VAL A 312 -7.12 -13.09 11.42
C VAL A 312 -6.87 -12.97 12.92
N LYS A 313 -7.32 -13.96 13.70
CA LYS A 313 -7.14 -13.98 15.15
C LYS A 313 -5.66 -14.12 15.54
N GLY A 314 -4.85 -14.85 14.77
CA GLY A 314 -3.39 -14.86 14.92
C GLY A 314 -2.76 -13.48 14.72
N LEU A 315 -3.18 -12.72 13.70
CA LEU A 315 -2.71 -11.34 13.50
C LEU A 315 -3.15 -10.39 14.63
N GLN A 316 -4.35 -10.59 15.19
CA GLN A 316 -4.84 -9.85 16.36
C GLN A 316 -3.99 -10.14 17.61
N ASP A 317 -3.70 -11.42 17.89
CA ASP A 317 -2.82 -11.82 18.98
C ASP A 317 -1.43 -11.21 18.79
N TRP A 318 -0.88 -11.30 17.58
CA TRP A 318 0.42 -10.72 17.25
C TRP A 318 0.46 -9.22 17.56
N GLN A 319 -0.55 -8.44 17.16
CA GLN A 319 -0.57 -7.01 17.46
C GLN A 319 -0.61 -6.72 18.97
N SER A 320 -1.50 -7.40 19.68
CA SER A 320 -1.62 -7.21 21.13
C SER A 320 -0.35 -7.65 21.88
N GLY A 321 0.23 -8.77 21.48
CA GLY A 321 1.43 -9.33 22.07
C GLY A 321 2.69 -8.53 21.76
N GLY A 322 2.82 -8.04 20.53
CA GLY A 322 3.89 -7.14 20.13
C GLY A 322 3.93 -5.89 21.00
N HIS A 323 2.78 -5.29 21.32
CA HIS A 323 2.71 -4.16 22.25
C HIS A 323 3.23 -4.49 23.65
N GLU A 324 2.81 -5.61 24.24
CA GLU A 324 3.27 -6.02 25.57
C GLU A 324 4.79 -6.25 25.61
N TRP A 325 5.37 -6.80 24.55
CA TRP A 325 6.82 -6.97 24.47
C TRP A 325 7.54 -5.62 24.34
N HIS A 326 7.05 -4.67 23.53
CA HIS A 326 7.66 -3.33 23.43
C HIS A 326 7.67 -2.58 24.79
N LEU A 327 6.66 -2.80 25.64
CA LEU A 327 6.62 -2.23 26.99
C LEU A 327 7.65 -2.83 27.97
N ARG A 328 8.26 -3.98 27.65
CA ARG A 328 9.12 -4.74 28.58
C ARG A 328 10.55 -4.93 28.08
N SER A 329 10.75 -5.09 26.78
CA SER A 329 12.07 -5.35 26.20
C SER A 329 13.03 -4.19 26.44
N SER A 330 14.30 -4.50 26.68
CA SER A 330 15.34 -3.48 26.88
C SER A 330 15.67 -2.68 25.61
N ARG A 331 15.14 -3.10 24.45
CA ARG A 331 15.37 -2.45 23.16
C ARG A 331 14.73 -1.06 23.05
N TYR A 332 13.76 -0.72 23.90
CA TYR A 332 12.83 0.38 23.64
C TYR A 332 12.77 1.45 24.72
N MET A 333 12.22 2.60 24.33
CA MET A 333 11.97 3.74 25.19
C MET A 333 10.71 3.56 26.04
N ASN A 334 10.73 2.64 27.00
CA ASN A 334 9.56 2.26 27.83
C ASN A 334 9.69 2.65 29.32
N LYS A 335 10.60 3.59 29.65
CA LYS A 335 10.71 4.10 31.03
C LYS A 335 9.45 4.89 31.39
N GLY A 336 8.75 4.47 32.45
CA GLY A 336 7.52 5.11 32.95
C GLY A 336 6.23 4.32 32.67
N SER A 337 6.16 3.51 31.62
CA SER A 337 4.96 2.74 31.25
C SER A 337 4.89 1.35 31.87
N ALA A 338 6.03 0.78 32.28
CA ALA A 338 6.09 -0.52 32.96
C ALA A 338 5.52 -0.48 34.41
N GLN A 339 5.41 0.70 35.04
CA GLN A 339 4.90 0.83 36.41
C GLN A 339 3.37 0.89 36.50
N ASP A 340 2.67 1.30 35.44
CA ASP A 340 1.20 1.39 35.44
C ASP A 340 0.49 0.09 34.99
N SER A 341 1.24 -0.87 34.42
CA SER A 341 0.71 -2.17 34.01
C SER A 341 0.68 -3.21 35.15
N GLU A 342 1.21 -2.91 36.34
CA GLU A 342 1.04 -3.70 37.57
C GLU A 342 -0.31 -3.42 38.28
N GLY A 343 -1.41 -3.32 37.52
CA GLY A 343 -2.76 -3.38 38.08
C GLY A 343 -3.03 -4.79 38.65
N PRO A 344 -3.73 -4.92 39.79
CA PRO A 344 -3.79 -6.19 40.51
C PRO A 344 -4.44 -7.26 39.63
N ILE A 345 -3.73 -8.40 39.47
CA ILE A 345 -4.27 -9.66 38.97
C ILE A 345 -5.33 -10.14 39.97
N LEU A 346 -6.51 -9.52 39.95
CA LEU A 346 -7.68 -10.01 40.66
C LEU A 346 -8.28 -11.12 39.81
N GLY A 347 -7.98 -12.36 40.20
CA GLY A 347 -8.65 -13.57 39.75
C GLY A 347 -10.14 -13.54 40.07
N GLY A 348 -10.91 -12.87 39.21
CA GLY A 348 -12.38 -12.88 39.19
C GLY A 348 -12.91 -13.82 38.10
N PRO A 349 -14.17 -14.27 38.20
CA PRO A 349 -14.68 -15.38 37.39
C PRO A 349 -14.70 -15.04 35.89
N THR A 350 -14.18 -15.97 35.07
CA THR A 350 -14.12 -15.96 33.60
C THR A 350 -15.46 -16.33 32.95
N GLY A 351 -16.53 -15.66 33.36
CA GLY A 351 -17.86 -15.85 32.79
C GLY A 351 -18.07 -15.12 31.46
N LEU A 352 -18.89 -15.68 30.57
CA LEU A 352 -19.41 -15.04 29.36
C LEU A 352 -20.15 -13.75 29.75
N GLY A 353 -19.49 -12.59 29.64
CA GLY A 353 -20.12 -11.29 29.87
C GLY A 353 -19.24 -10.19 30.49
N THR A 354 -18.04 -10.49 31.00
CA THR A 354 -17.17 -9.49 31.66
C THR A 354 -16.06 -8.90 30.76
N SER A 355 -15.81 -9.47 29.58
CA SER A 355 -14.81 -8.96 28.62
C SER A 355 -15.20 -7.59 28.02
N ALA A 356 -16.51 -7.30 27.90
CA ALA A 356 -17.00 -6.04 27.36
C ALA A 356 -16.77 -4.84 28.30
N ALA A 357 -16.55 -5.07 29.60
CA ALA A 357 -16.31 -4.00 30.58
C ALA A 357 -14.83 -3.53 30.63
N ARG A 358 -13.92 -4.18 29.91
CA ARG A 358 -12.48 -3.84 29.85
C ARG A 358 -12.04 -3.21 28.53
N LEU A 359 -12.95 -2.99 27.58
CA LEU A 359 -12.68 -2.25 26.34
C LEU A 359 -12.63 -0.74 26.65
N GLY A 360 -11.53 -0.31 27.27
CA GLY A 360 -11.18 1.11 27.37
C GLY A 360 -10.81 1.62 25.99
N LEU A 361 -11.79 2.09 25.22
CA LEU A 361 -11.49 2.86 24.01
C LEU A 361 -10.86 4.18 24.48
N SER A 362 -9.59 4.43 24.14
CA SER A 362 -8.94 5.70 24.45
C SER A 362 -9.75 6.87 23.87
N ARG A 363 -9.74 8.03 24.54
CA ARG A 363 -10.50 9.20 24.09
C ARG A 363 -10.12 9.63 22.67
N GLY A 364 -8.83 9.49 22.32
CA GLY A 364 -8.32 9.72 20.97
C GLY A 364 -8.90 8.76 19.93
N ALA A 365 -8.94 7.46 20.24
CA ALA A 365 -9.47 6.44 19.33
C ALA A 365 -10.98 6.62 19.06
N LEU A 366 -11.76 6.95 20.09
CA LEU A 366 -13.18 7.31 19.94
C LEU A 366 -13.35 8.56 19.07
N GLY A 367 -12.56 9.59 19.32
CA GLY A 367 -12.62 10.84 18.55
C GLY A 367 -12.31 10.64 17.07
N LEU A 368 -11.33 9.80 16.73
CA LEU A 368 -10.98 9.48 15.34
C LEU A 368 -12.08 8.65 14.66
N ARG A 369 -12.57 7.59 15.32
CA ARG A 369 -13.66 6.74 14.78
C ARG A 369 -14.93 7.55 14.51
N VAL A 370 -15.31 8.45 15.42
CA VAL A 370 -16.47 9.33 15.21
C VAL A 370 -16.25 10.22 13.98
N ARG A 371 -15.10 10.89 13.86
CA ARG A 371 -14.80 11.79 12.73
C ARG A 371 -14.89 11.09 11.38
N ASN A 372 -14.42 9.85 11.29
CA ASN A 372 -14.43 9.08 10.03
C ASN A 372 -15.82 8.60 9.61
N HIS A 373 -16.82 8.60 10.51
CA HIS A 373 -18.18 8.10 10.22
C HIS A 373 -19.29 9.15 10.27
N THR A 374 -18.97 10.42 10.56
CA THR A 374 -19.94 11.51 10.70
C THR A 374 -19.97 12.46 9.50
N PHE A 375 -19.56 12.02 8.31
CA PHE A 375 -19.70 12.83 7.11
C PHE A 375 -21.17 13.15 6.84
N ILE A 376 -21.44 14.40 6.48
CA ILE A 376 -22.76 14.89 6.08
C ILE A 376 -22.64 15.30 4.61
N PRO A 377 -23.35 14.62 3.69
CA PRO A 377 -23.33 14.96 2.27
C PRO A 377 -23.89 16.36 1.97
N PHE A 378 -23.43 16.95 0.87
CA PHE A 378 -23.90 18.24 0.32
C PHE A 378 -23.68 19.43 1.28
N GLN A 379 -22.54 19.44 1.98
CA GLN A 379 -22.20 20.54 2.87
C GLN A 379 -21.67 21.74 2.08
N PRO A 380 -22.17 22.96 2.33
CA PRO A 380 -21.60 24.15 1.72
C PRO A 380 -20.20 24.39 2.28
N VAL A 381 -19.19 24.29 1.42
CA VAL A 381 -17.77 24.48 1.79
C VAL A 381 -17.19 25.74 1.14
N GLY A 382 -17.82 26.24 0.08
CA GLY A 382 -17.36 27.39 -0.68
C GLY A 382 -16.05 27.15 -1.45
N PRO A 383 -15.61 28.14 -2.24
CA PRO A 383 -14.46 27.96 -3.12
C PRO A 383 -13.18 27.76 -2.33
N LEU A 384 -12.35 26.84 -2.82
CA LEU A 384 -11.01 26.57 -2.30
C LEU A 384 -9.99 27.42 -3.07
N PRO A 385 -9.17 28.26 -2.40
CA PRO A 385 -8.11 28.98 -3.09
C PRO A 385 -7.07 27.99 -3.60
N LEU A 386 -6.77 28.06 -4.90
CA LEU A 386 -5.77 27.20 -5.51
C LEU A 386 -4.36 27.59 -5.01
N PRO A 387 -3.54 26.62 -4.58
CA PRO A 387 -2.17 26.86 -4.17
C PRO A 387 -1.25 27.10 -5.38
N GLU A 388 -0.01 27.51 -5.12
CA GLU A 388 1.04 27.49 -6.15
C GLU A 388 1.56 26.06 -6.31
N PHE A 389 1.26 25.45 -7.46
CA PHE A 389 1.65 24.07 -7.77
C PHE A 389 3.11 24.01 -8.23
N TYR A 390 3.91 23.14 -7.60
CA TYR A 390 5.25 22.82 -8.08
C TYR A 390 5.18 21.86 -9.26
N MET A 391 5.35 22.37 -10.48
CA MET A 391 5.40 21.61 -11.73
C MET A 391 6.65 22.00 -12.54
N PRO A 392 7.77 21.26 -12.43
CA PRO A 392 9.02 21.57 -13.12
C PRO A 392 8.98 21.22 -14.61
N PHE A 393 7.96 20.48 -15.04
CA PHE A 393 7.82 20.02 -16.42
C PHE A 393 6.83 20.87 -17.21
N THR A 394 6.90 20.75 -18.54
CA THR A 394 5.99 21.44 -19.45
C THR A 394 5.41 20.44 -20.44
N THR A 395 4.30 20.81 -21.07
CA THR A 395 3.75 20.03 -22.18
C THR A 395 3.30 20.92 -23.33
N GLY A 396 3.29 20.33 -24.52
CA GLY A 396 2.78 20.94 -25.74
C GLY A 396 1.26 20.83 -25.87
N LEU A 397 0.77 21.15 -27.06
CA LEU A 397 -0.61 20.93 -27.45
C LEU A 397 -0.61 20.23 -28.81
N SER A 398 -1.22 19.06 -28.89
CA SER A 398 -1.29 18.32 -30.16
C SER A 398 -1.97 19.15 -31.25
N SER A 399 -1.38 19.14 -32.44
CA SER A 399 -1.93 19.80 -33.64
C SER A 399 -3.26 19.21 -34.12
N HIS A 400 -3.68 18.08 -33.56
CA HIS A 400 -4.89 17.35 -33.93
C HIS A 400 -6.09 17.62 -33.01
N LEU A 401 -5.96 18.50 -32.01
CA LEU A 401 -7.00 18.79 -31.01
C LEU A 401 -8.38 19.08 -31.60
N ASP A 402 -8.48 20.01 -32.57
CA ASP A 402 -9.79 20.41 -33.10
C ASP A 402 -10.50 19.28 -33.85
N THR A 403 -9.73 18.40 -34.49
CA THR A 403 -10.28 17.20 -35.11
C THR A 403 -10.71 16.19 -34.05
N ALA A 404 -9.90 15.98 -33.00
CA ALA A 404 -10.24 15.11 -31.89
C ALA A 404 -11.53 15.54 -31.20
N ARG A 405 -11.72 16.84 -30.89
CA ARG A 405 -12.96 17.38 -30.29
C ARG A 405 -14.21 17.06 -31.12
N ARG A 406 -14.15 17.28 -32.44
CA ARG A 406 -15.29 17.01 -33.33
C ARG A 406 -15.61 15.52 -33.40
N ASN A 407 -14.59 14.70 -33.62
CA ASN A 407 -14.76 13.26 -33.82
C ASN A 407 -15.19 12.57 -32.52
N SER A 408 -14.66 13.00 -31.38
CA SER A 408 -14.99 12.42 -30.09
C SER A 408 -16.42 12.76 -29.65
N LYS A 409 -16.91 13.97 -29.93
CA LYS A 409 -18.32 14.33 -29.64
C LYS A 409 -19.30 13.48 -30.44
N GLU A 410 -19.01 13.27 -31.71
CA GLU A 410 -19.80 12.40 -32.58
C GLU A 410 -19.78 10.95 -32.09
N TRP A 411 -18.60 10.42 -31.77
CA TRP A 411 -18.44 9.09 -31.20
C TRP A 411 -19.22 8.91 -29.88
N THR A 412 -19.17 9.91 -28.99
CA THR A 412 -19.86 9.90 -27.69
C THR A 412 -21.39 9.79 -27.86
N ARG A 413 -21.95 10.47 -28.85
CA ARG A 413 -23.37 10.31 -29.24
C ARG A 413 -23.66 8.92 -29.78
N GLN A 414 -22.82 8.38 -30.65
CA GLN A 414 -23.00 7.04 -31.21
C GLN A 414 -22.95 5.94 -30.13
N MET A 415 -22.17 6.16 -29.07
CA MET A 415 -22.13 5.25 -27.92
C MET A 415 -23.34 5.38 -26.99
N GLY A 416 -24.18 6.40 -27.18
CA GLY A 416 -25.35 6.70 -26.35
C GLY A 416 -25.01 7.36 -25.02
N MET A 417 -23.81 7.94 -24.88
CA MET A 417 -23.37 8.59 -23.64
C MET A 417 -24.01 9.97 -23.44
N LEU A 418 -24.53 10.60 -24.50
CA LEU A 418 -25.28 11.86 -24.43
C LEU A 418 -26.80 11.65 -24.50
N ASP A 419 -27.26 10.40 -24.47
CA ASP A 419 -28.68 10.06 -24.52
C ASP A 419 -29.32 10.12 -23.13
N THR A 420 -30.64 10.32 -23.08
CA THR A 420 -31.41 10.19 -21.84
C THR A 420 -31.34 8.76 -21.31
N LEU A 421 -31.13 8.62 -20.00
CA LEU A 421 -31.13 7.34 -19.32
C LEU A 421 -32.46 6.59 -19.50
N PRO A 422 -32.44 5.29 -19.86
CA PRO A 422 -33.64 4.50 -19.98
C PRO A 422 -34.47 4.52 -18.69
N GLY A 423 -35.73 4.91 -18.78
CA GLY A 423 -36.65 4.93 -17.63
C GLY A 423 -36.56 6.16 -16.73
N VAL A 424 -35.68 7.13 -17.02
CA VAL A 424 -35.57 8.40 -16.30
C VAL A 424 -35.85 9.56 -17.27
N PRO A 425 -37.11 10.04 -17.39
CA PRO A 425 -37.45 11.12 -18.32
C PRO A 425 -36.62 12.39 -18.05
N GLY A 426 -35.83 12.80 -19.03
CA GLY A 426 -34.95 13.97 -18.92
C GLY A 426 -33.72 13.77 -18.03
N GLY A 427 -33.48 12.55 -17.51
CA GLY A 427 -32.27 12.22 -16.77
C GLY A 427 -31.14 11.88 -17.75
N PHE A 428 -30.02 12.56 -17.64
CA PHE A 428 -28.79 12.29 -18.39
C PHE A 428 -27.64 12.16 -17.41
N ILE A 429 -26.68 11.29 -17.72
CA ILE A 429 -25.38 11.33 -17.03
C ILE A 429 -24.63 12.55 -17.54
N TRP A 430 -24.40 12.58 -18.87
CA TRP A 430 -23.86 13.72 -19.60
C TRP A 430 -24.86 14.21 -20.64
N ASP A 431 -24.87 15.52 -20.85
CA ASP A 431 -25.44 16.18 -22.00
C ASP A 431 -24.33 16.84 -22.84
N ASP A 432 -24.70 17.54 -23.91
CA ASP A 432 -23.75 18.27 -24.75
C ASP A 432 -22.94 19.32 -23.97
N HIS A 433 -23.52 19.89 -22.92
CA HIS A 433 -22.89 20.92 -22.09
C HIS A 433 -21.81 20.32 -21.20
N LYS A 434 -22.13 19.28 -20.42
CA LYS A 434 -21.16 18.57 -19.58
C LYS A 434 -20.01 17.99 -20.40
N PHE A 435 -20.31 17.48 -21.61
CA PHE A 435 -19.28 17.02 -22.54
C PHE A 435 -18.31 18.14 -22.93
N ASP A 436 -18.84 19.30 -23.34
CA ASP A 436 -18.03 20.44 -23.76
C ASP A 436 -17.24 21.04 -22.58
N ALA A 437 -17.83 21.08 -21.38
CA ALA A 437 -17.20 21.59 -20.17
C ALA A 437 -16.05 20.69 -19.67
N ALA A 438 -16.14 19.38 -19.90
CA ALA A 438 -15.06 18.42 -19.58
C ALA A 438 -13.89 18.50 -20.57
N ASP A 439 -14.14 18.77 -21.86
CA ASP A 439 -13.16 18.89 -22.94
C ASP A 439 -12.01 17.86 -22.85
N LEU A 440 -12.36 16.58 -22.80
CA LEU A 440 -11.37 15.51 -22.61
C LEU A 440 -10.43 15.33 -23.82
N ALA A 441 -10.79 15.89 -24.98
CA ALA A 441 -9.89 16.02 -26.11
C ALA A 441 -8.73 16.99 -25.82
N LEU A 442 -8.97 18.06 -25.05
CA LEU A 442 -7.93 18.97 -24.57
C LEU A 442 -6.97 18.24 -23.62
N CYS A 443 -7.51 17.44 -22.70
CA CYS A 443 -6.68 16.60 -21.82
C CYS A 443 -5.78 15.67 -22.64
N ALA A 444 -6.38 14.91 -23.58
CA ALA A 444 -5.64 14.02 -24.48
C ALA A 444 -4.52 14.76 -25.23
N ALA A 445 -4.82 15.94 -25.77
CA ALA A 445 -3.86 16.73 -26.56
C ALA A 445 -2.72 17.32 -25.73
N MET A 446 -2.89 17.44 -24.40
CA MET A 446 -1.86 17.91 -23.48
C MET A 446 -1.06 16.77 -22.87
N ILE A 447 -1.66 15.60 -22.60
CA ILE A 447 -0.89 14.46 -22.07
C ILE A 447 -0.10 13.74 -23.17
N HIS A 448 -0.60 13.76 -24.41
CA HIS A 448 0.02 13.17 -25.60
C HIS A 448 0.21 14.23 -26.71
N PRO A 449 1.11 15.21 -26.52
CA PRO A 449 1.27 16.32 -27.47
C PRO A 449 1.77 15.88 -28.85
N ASP A 450 2.57 14.82 -28.91
CA ASP A 450 3.20 14.32 -30.15
C ASP A 450 2.43 13.15 -30.80
N ALA A 451 1.26 12.78 -30.27
CA ALA A 451 0.46 11.70 -30.84
C ALA A 451 0.02 12.01 -32.27
N SER A 452 0.04 10.98 -33.12
CA SER A 452 -0.61 11.03 -34.43
C SER A 452 -2.13 11.19 -34.27
N ALA A 453 -2.82 11.61 -35.33
CA ALA A 453 -4.28 11.79 -35.27
C ALA A 453 -5.04 10.54 -34.78
N PRO A 454 -4.76 9.31 -35.26
CA PRO A 454 -5.42 8.11 -34.76
C PRO A 454 -5.13 7.79 -33.28
N GLU A 455 -3.90 8.04 -32.83
CA GLU A 455 -3.51 7.84 -31.43
C GLU A 455 -4.23 8.83 -30.52
N LEU A 456 -4.28 10.11 -30.90
CA LEU A 456 -5.00 11.13 -30.14
C LEU A 456 -6.51 10.83 -30.06
N GLU A 457 -7.12 10.34 -31.14
CA GLU A 457 -8.52 9.91 -31.13
C GLU A 457 -8.77 8.75 -30.17
N LEU A 458 -7.86 7.78 -30.10
CA LEU A 458 -7.95 6.67 -29.15
C LEU A 458 -7.77 7.13 -27.70
N THR A 459 -6.76 7.95 -27.42
CA THR A 459 -6.53 8.52 -26.08
C THR A 459 -7.74 9.35 -25.64
N THR A 460 -8.30 10.16 -26.54
CA THR A 460 -9.52 10.94 -26.28
C THR A 460 -10.70 10.03 -25.97
N GLY A 461 -10.90 8.97 -26.75
CA GLY A 461 -11.98 8.00 -26.54
C GLY A 461 -11.89 7.28 -25.19
N TRP A 462 -10.70 6.82 -24.80
CA TRP A 462 -10.47 6.19 -23.50
C TRP A 462 -10.66 7.14 -22.32
N LEU A 463 -10.23 8.41 -22.44
CA LEU A 463 -10.51 9.42 -21.43
C LEU A 463 -12.01 9.67 -21.29
N ILE A 464 -12.73 9.84 -22.40
CA ILE A 464 -14.19 10.01 -22.38
C ILE A 464 -14.88 8.82 -21.74
N TRP A 465 -14.53 7.60 -22.16
CA TRP A 465 -15.14 6.40 -21.61
C TRP A 465 -14.85 6.26 -20.11
N GLY A 466 -13.61 6.50 -19.68
CA GLY A 466 -13.22 6.43 -18.27
C GLY A 466 -14.00 7.42 -17.42
N THR A 467 -13.99 8.71 -17.77
CA THR A 467 -14.71 9.75 -17.02
C THR A 467 -16.23 9.57 -17.07
N TYR A 468 -16.79 9.14 -18.21
CA TYR A 468 -18.22 8.87 -18.30
C TYR A 468 -18.62 7.67 -17.43
N ALA A 469 -17.83 6.60 -17.44
CA ALA A 469 -18.12 5.41 -16.65
C ALA A 469 -18.00 5.69 -15.15
N ASP A 470 -17.03 6.53 -14.77
CA ASP A 470 -16.84 7.05 -13.41
C ASP A 470 -18.03 7.89 -12.94
N ASP A 471 -18.61 8.76 -13.79
CA ASP A 471 -19.84 9.50 -13.46
C ASP A 471 -21.10 8.60 -13.51
N TYR A 472 -21.12 7.58 -14.38
CA TYR A 472 -22.24 6.65 -14.56
C TYR A 472 -22.43 5.73 -13.35
N PHE A 473 -21.34 5.19 -12.81
CA PHE A 473 -21.38 4.20 -11.74
C PHE A 473 -22.08 4.70 -10.44
N PRO A 474 -21.67 5.81 -9.80
CA PRO A 474 -22.30 6.31 -8.59
C PRO A 474 -23.73 6.81 -8.85
N ALA A 475 -24.02 7.35 -10.04
CA ALA A 475 -25.38 7.77 -10.40
C ALA A 475 -26.37 6.60 -10.40
N LEU A 476 -25.95 5.40 -10.80
CA LEU A 476 -26.81 4.23 -10.89
C LEU A 476 -26.79 3.38 -9.60
N TYR A 477 -25.65 3.29 -8.91
CA TYR A 477 -25.47 2.36 -7.80
C TYR A 477 -25.25 3.04 -6.44
N GLY A 478 -24.76 4.28 -6.42
CA GLY A 478 -24.46 5.06 -5.21
C GLY A 478 -25.71 5.43 -4.42
N TYR A 479 -26.68 6.10 -5.04
CA TYR A 479 -27.92 6.54 -4.35
C TYR A 479 -28.70 5.37 -3.75
N GLY A 480 -28.83 4.28 -4.50
CA GLY A 480 -29.51 3.07 -4.07
C GLY A 480 -28.68 2.17 -3.14
N ARG A 481 -27.39 2.48 -2.95
CA ARG A 481 -26.44 1.68 -2.16
C ARG A 481 -26.44 0.19 -2.55
N ASN A 482 -26.62 -0.08 -3.85
CA ASN A 482 -26.91 -1.43 -4.33
C ASN A 482 -25.63 -2.16 -4.76
N MET A 483 -24.89 -2.66 -3.76
CA MET A 483 -23.65 -3.40 -3.97
C MET A 483 -23.82 -4.64 -4.87
N ALA A 484 -24.96 -5.33 -4.77
CA ALA A 484 -25.21 -6.53 -5.58
C ALA A 484 -25.35 -6.20 -7.08
N ALA A 485 -26.09 -5.14 -7.42
CA ALA A 485 -26.22 -4.68 -8.81
C ALA A 485 -24.89 -4.12 -9.35
N ALA A 486 -24.15 -3.38 -8.52
CA ALA A 486 -22.84 -2.86 -8.87
C ALA A 486 -21.84 -3.98 -9.22
N LYS A 487 -21.83 -5.07 -8.45
CA LYS A 487 -21.01 -6.26 -8.72
C LYS A 487 -21.38 -6.92 -10.03
N LEU A 488 -22.67 -7.16 -10.27
CA LEU A 488 -23.14 -7.74 -11.54
C LEU A 488 -22.75 -6.88 -12.76
N PHE A 489 -22.78 -5.56 -12.61
CA PHE A 489 -22.31 -4.64 -13.64
C PHE A 489 -20.81 -4.79 -13.89
N ASN A 490 -20.01 -4.74 -12.81
CA ASN A 490 -18.55 -4.88 -12.91
C ASN A 490 -18.13 -6.24 -13.48
N ASP A 491 -18.71 -7.34 -13.02
CA ASP A 491 -18.42 -8.72 -13.47
C ASP A 491 -18.68 -8.94 -14.96
N ARG A 492 -19.53 -8.10 -15.56
CA ARG A 492 -19.88 -8.18 -16.97
C ARG A 492 -18.89 -7.43 -17.87
N LEU A 493 -18.18 -6.41 -17.37
CA LEU A 493 -17.23 -5.60 -18.15
C LEU A 493 -16.08 -6.42 -18.78
N PRO A 494 -15.46 -7.41 -18.10
CA PRO A 494 -14.39 -8.21 -18.68
C PRO A 494 -14.79 -9.01 -19.94
N ALA A 495 -16.09 -9.24 -20.17
CA ALA A 495 -16.61 -9.94 -21.35
C ALA A 495 -16.57 -9.06 -22.62
N PHE A 496 -16.44 -7.74 -22.48
CA PHE A 496 -16.26 -6.80 -23.60
C PHE A 496 -14.79 -6.56 -23.96
N MET A 497 -13.87 -7.21 -23.23
CA MET A 497 -12.43 -7.17 -23.46
C MET A 497 -11.85 -8.57 -23.73
N PRO A 498 -12.31 -9.30 -24.77
CA PRO A 498 -11.78 -10.62 -25.08
C PRO A 498 -10.31 -10.52 -25.51
N LEU A 499 -9.44 -11.31 -24.87
CA LEU A 499 -8.00 -11.31 -25.16
C LEU A 499 -7.67 -11.90 -26.54
N ASP A 500 -8.48 -12.86 -26.98
CA ASP A 500 -8.38 -13.56 -28.26
C ASP A 500 -9.22 -12.92 -29.39
N GLY A 501 -9.97 -11.86 -29.09
CA GLY A 501 -10.91 -11.25 -30.03
C GLY A 501 -12.17 -12.09 -30.27
N GLY A 502 -12.51 -12.99 -29.33
CA GLY A 502 -13.73 -13.78 -29.36
C GLY A 502 -15.03 -12.95 -29.34
N PRO A 503 -16.20 -13.61 -29.43
CA PRO A 503 -17.49 -12.93 -29.44
C PRO A 503 -17.74 -12.20 -28.12
N ILE A 504 -18.25 -10.97 -28.23
CA ILE A 504 -18.71 -10.18 -27.09
C ILE A 504 -20.23 -10.34 -26.87
N PRO A 505 -20.73 -10.19 -25.64
CA PRO A 505 -22.17 -10.08 -25.39
C PRO A 505 -22.77 -8.86 -26.10
N VAL A 506 -24.09 -8.83 -26.28
CA VAL A 506 -24.78 -7.62 -26.75
C VAL A 506 -24.66 -6.54 -25.67
N PRO A 507 -24.08 -5.35 -25.96
CA PRO A 507 -24.02 -4.25 -24.99
C PRO A 507 -25.41 -3.77 -24.61
N THR A 508 -25.63 -3.55 -23.31
CA THR A 508 -26.94 -3.17 -22.73
C THR A 508 -26.98 -1.73 -22.24
N ASN A 509 -25.83 -1.07 -22.11
CA ASN A 509 -25.69 0.31 -21.66
C ASN A 509 -24.53 1.02 -22.40
N PRO A 510 -24.40 2.36 -22.29
CA PRO A 510 -23.36 3.12 -22.98
C PRO A 510 -21.92 2.75 -22.55
N VAL A 511 -21.70 2.38 -21.28
CA VAL A 511 -20.38 1.97 -20.78
C VAL A 511 -19.92 0.69 -21.47
N GLU A 512 -20.77 -0.33 -21.55
CA GLU A 512 -20.47 -1.59 -22.25
C GLU A 512 -20.21 -1.35 -23.75
N ARG A 513 -20.99 -0.46 -24.37
CA ARG A 513 -20.89 -0.16 -25.80
C ARG A 513 -19.58 0.57 -26.14
N GLY A 514 -19.24 1.60 -25.36
CA GLY A 514 -17.98 2.32 -25.50
C GLY A 514 -16.77 1.42 -25.26
N LEU A 515 -16.83 0.56 -24.23
CA LEU A 515 -15.75 -0.38 -23.91
C LEU A 515 -15.52 -1.37 -25.05
N ALA A 516 -16.59 -1.92 -25.63
CA ALA A 516 -16.51 -2.84 -26.76
C ALA A 516 -15.86 -2.19 -27.99
N ASP A 517 -16.28 -0.96 -28.34
CA ASP A 517 -15.72 -0.23 -29.48
C ASP A 517 -14.24 0.07 -29.27
N LEU A 518 -13.89 0.70 -28.14
CA LEU A 518 -12.52 1.08 -27.83
C LEU A 518 -11.60 -0.13 -27.74
N TRP A 519 -12.03 -1.20 -27.06
CA TRP A 519 -11.26 -2.43 -26.98
C TRP A 519 -10.97 -3.00 -28.37
N SER A 520 -11.94 -3.04 -29.27
CA SER A 520 -11.75 -3.56 -30.63
C SER A 520 -10.71 -2.76 -31.44
N ARG A 521 -10.69 -1.43 -31.27
CA ARG A 521 -9.76 -0.53 -31.96
C ARG A 521 -8.37 -0.53 -31.34
N THR A 522 -8.29 -0.73 -30.03
CA THR A 522 -7.05 -0.63 -29.25
C THR A 522 -6.33 -1.97 -29.12
N ALA A 523 -7.03 -3.07 -28.86
CA ALA A 523 -6.41 -4.36 -28.58
C ALA A 523 -5.91 -5.09 -29.84
N ALA A 524 -6.52 -4.86 -31.02
CA ALA A 524 -6.15 -5.54 -32.25
C ALA A 524 -4.64 -5.48 -32.58
N PRO A 525 -3.95 -4.31 -32.55
CA PRO A 525 -2.52 -4.22 -32.80
C PRO A 525 -1.62 -4.69 -31.65
N MET A 526 -2.17 -4.91 -30.45
CA MET A 526 -1.38 -5.26 -29.26
C MET A 526 -0.92 -6.72 -29.24
N SER A 527 0.24 -6.96 -28.65
CA SER A 527 0.68 -8.29 -28.24
C SER A 527 -0.24 -8.87 -27.17
N MET A 528 -0.21 -10.19 -26.98
CA MET A 528 -1.01 -10.85 -25.95
C MET A 528 -0.63 -10.37 -24.52
N ILE A 529 0.64 -10.04 -24.29
CA ILE A 529 1.12 -9.52 -23.01
C ILE A 529 0.53 -8.13 -22.77
N ALA A 530 0.65 -7.24 -23.76
CA ALA A 530 0.10 -5.90 -23.74
C ALA A 530 -1.44 -5.90 -23.54
N ARG A 531 -2.18 -6.78 -24.23
CA ARG A 531 -3.63 -6.95 -24.02
C ARG A 531 -3.96 -7.33 -22.59
N ARG A 532 -3.23 -8.29 -22.00
CA ARG A 532 -3.47 -8.71 -20.60
C ARG A 532 -3.21 -7.57 -19.62
N GLN A 533 -2.13 -6.83 -19.80
CA GLN A 533 -1.79 -5.69 -18.95
C GLN A 533 -2.84 -4.59 -19.05
N PHE A 534 -3.24 -4.22 -20.27
CA PHE A 534 -4.24 -3.18 -20.47
C PHE A 534 -5.63 -3.57 -19.97
N ARG A 535 -6.06 -4.81 -20.23
CA ARG A 535 -7.29 -5.38 -19.65
C ARG A 535 -7.26 -5.34 -18.12
N LYS A 536 -6.11 -5.68 -17.51
CA LYS A 536 -5.95 -5.63 -16.06
C LYS A 536 -6.07 -4.19 -15.55
N ALA A 537 -5.45 -3.20 -16.20
CA ALA A 537 -5.56 -1.80 -15.78
C ALA A 537 -7.02 -1.30 -15.78
N ILE A 538 -7.82 -1.71 -16.77
CA ILE A 538 -9.26 -1.39 -16.83
C ILE A 538 -10.01 -2.11 -15.71
N MET A 539 -9.77 -3.41 -15.51
CA MET A 539 -10.43 -4.18 -14.45
C MET A 539 -10.11 -3.65 -13.05
N ASP A 540 -8.85 -3.32 -12.77
CA ASP A 540 -8.42 -2.75 -11.49
C ASP A 540 -9.17 -1.42 -11.21
N MET A 541 -9.34 -0.58 -12.23
CA MET A 541 -10.10 0.67 -12.12
C MET A 541 -11.59 0.40 -11.86
N THR A 542 -12.24 -0.46 -12.64
CA THR A 542 -13.68 -0.70 -12.49
C THR A 542 -14.03 -1.44 -11.20
N GLU A 543 -13.16 -2.36 -10.75
CA GLU A 543 -13.28 -3.05 -9.46
C GLU A 543 -13.13 -2.07 -8.29
N SER A 544 -12.32 -1.01 -8.46
CA SER A 544 -12.11 -0.02 -7.40
C SER A 544 -13.34 0.86 -7.12
N TRP A 545 -14.28 1.00 -8.06
CA TRP A 545 -15.56 1.68 -7.79
C TRP A 545 -16.43 0.95 -6.75
N LEU A 546 -16.27 -0.38 -6.63
CA LEU A 546 -16.93 -1.15 -5.57
C LEU A 546 -16.37 -0.79 -4.19
N TRP A 547 -15.10 -0.39 -4.10
CA TRP A 547 -14.49 0.10 -2.86
C TRP A 547 -15.10 1.45 -2.46
N GLU A 548 -15.23 2.39 -3.40
CA GLU A 548 -15.87 3.68 -3.14
C GLU A 548 -17.32 3.51 -2.67
N LEU A 549 -18.08 2.63 -3.35
CA LEU A 549 -19.45 2.30 -2.95
C LEU A 549 -19.51 1.64 -1.56
N ALA A 550 -18.56 0.77 -1.21
CA ALA A 550 -18.50 0.16 0.12
C ALA A 550 -18.29 1.23 1.21
N ASN A 551 -17.42 2.20 0.95
CA ASN A 551 -17.21 3.35 1.84
C ASN A 551 -18.49 4.19 1.98
N GLN A 552 -19.20 4.48 0.87
CA GLN A 552 -20.48 5.21 0.90
C GLN A 552 -21.56 4.47 1.69
N ILE A 553 -21.66 3.15 1.55
CA ILE A 553 -22.59 2.30 2.29
C ILE A 553 -22.33 2.43 3.80
N GLN A 554 -21.05 2.42 4.20
CA GLN A 554 -20.61 2.50 5.59
C GLN A 554 -20.55 3.94 6.13
N ASN A 555 -20.77 4.95 5.27
CA ASN A 555 -20.48 6.36 5.54
C ASN A 555 -19.07 6.57 6.12
N ARG A 556 -18.09 5.83 5.60
CA ARG A 556 -16.72 5.77 6.13
C ARG A 556 -15.79 6.56 5.23
N ILE A 557 -15.28 7.68 5.73
CA ILE A 557 -14.17 8.40 5.10
C ILE A 557 -12.93 7.49 5.21
N PRO A 558 -12.25 7.14 4.10
CA PRO A 558 -11.02 6.38 4.15
C PRO A 558 -9.94 7.18 4.89
N ASP A 559 -9.09 6.49 5.65
CA ASP A 559 -7.92 7.14 6.24
C ASP A 559 -6.88 7.51 5.17
N PRO A 560 -5.88 8.36 5.46
CA PRO A 560 -4.96 8.85 4.44
C PRO A 560 -4.25 7.76 3.64
N VAL A 561 -3.97 6.60 4.24
CA VAL A 561 -3.27 5.52 3.53
C VAL A 561 -4.24 4.72 2.68
N ASP A 562 -5.39 4.35 3.25
CA ASP A 562 -6.49 3.70 2.51
C ASP A 562 -6.93 4.55 1.32
N TYR A 563 -6.96 5.88 1.50
CA TYR A 563 -7.32 6.86 0.49
C TYR A 563 -6.34 6.89 -0.68
N VAL A 564 -5.03 7.05 -0.42
CA VAL A 564 -4.03 7.12 -1.50
C VAL A 564 -4.02 5.83 -2.33
N GLU A 565 -4.13 4.66 -1.69
CA GLU A 565 -4.16 3.38 -2.39
C GLU A 565 -5.41 3.19 -3.24
N MET A 566 -6.57 3.54 -2.68
CA MET A 566 -7.82 3.56 -3.42
C MET A 566 -7.74 4.52 -4.61
N ARG A 567 -7.25 5.75 -4.39
CA ARG A 567 -7.25 6.81 -5.40
C ARG A 567 -6.33 6.50 -6.59
N ARG A 568 -5.17 5.85 -6.35
CA ARG A 568 -4.31 5.30 -7.42
C ARG A 568 -5.08 4.38 -8.37
N LYS A 569 -6.06 3.64 -7.85
CA LYS A 569 -6.92 2.75 -8.64
C LYS A 569 -8.16 3.44 -9.23
N THR A 570 -8.82 4.32 -8.49
CA THR A 570 -10.10 4.92 -8.93
C THR A 570 -9.93 6.07 -9.92
N PHE A 571 -8.81 6.81 -9.88
CA PHE A 571 -8.58 7.95 -10.79
C PHE A 571 -8.37 7.55 -12.26
N GLY A 572 -8.09 6.27 -12.54
CA GLY A 572 -7.82 5.80 -13.91
C GLY A 572 -6.41 6.16 -14.43
N SER A 573 -5.46 6.48 -13.55
CA SER A 573 -4.06 6.70 -13.94
C SER A 573 -3.47 5.51 -14.67
N ASP A 574 -3.68 4.29 -14.15
CA ASP A 574 -3.20 3.06 -14.77
C ASP A 574 -3.72 2.90 -16.21
N LEU A 575 -4.99 3.23 -16.46
CA LEU A 575 -5.59 3.23 -17.81
C LEU A 575 -4.88 4.21 -18.73
N THR A 576 -4.74 5.48 -18.30
CA THR A 576 -4.22 6.56 -19.15
C THR A 576 -2.70 6.45 -19.38
N MET A 577 -1.94 6.06 -18.36
CA MET A 577 -0.51 5.78 -18.47
C MET A 577 -0.22 4.49 -19.25
N SER A 578 -1.10 3.49 -19.18
CA SER A 578 -0.93 2.28 -19.99
C SER A 578 -0.91 2.58 -21.48
N LEU A 579 -1.70 3.55 -21.97
CA LEU A 579 -1.64 3.96 -23.38
C LEU A 579 -0.25 4.49 -23.78
N SER A 580 0.40 5.25 -22.89
CA SER A 580 1.80 5.68 -23.05
C SER A 580 2.76 4.49 -23.07
N ARG A 581 2.61 3.55 -22.12
CA ARG A 581 3.42 2.32 -22.05
C ARG A 581 3.30 1.49 -23.32
N LEU A 582 2.09 1.34 -23.84
CA LEU A 582 1.78 0.55 -25.04
C LEU A 582 2.47 1.13 -26.29
N ALA A 583 2.65 2.45 -26.38
CA ALA A 583 3.40 3.08 -27.46
C ALA A 583 4.89 2.69 -27.48
N GLN A 584 5.44 2.19 -26.36
CA GLN A 584 6.84 1.74 -26.30
C GLN A 584 7.04 0.33 -26.87
N GLY A 585 5.99 -0.48 -26.96
CA GLY A 585 6.03 -1.89 -27.37
C GLY A 585 6.62 -2.83 -26.30
N ASP A 586 6.79 -4.11 -26.65
CA ASP A 586 7.29 -5.15 -25.72
C ASP A 586 8.83 -5.15 -25.56
N VAL A 587 9.48 -4.00 -25.75
CA VAL A 587 10.95 -3.88 -25.72
C VAL A 587 11.48 -3.85 -24.28
N ILE A 588 10.72 -3.30 -23.35
CA ILE A 588 11.11 -3.21 -21.94
C ILE A 588 10.72 -4.53 -21.25
N PRO A 589 11.68 -5.25 -20.63
CA PRO A 589 11.38 -6.51 -19.96
C PRO A 589 10.31 -6.32 -18.86
N PRO A 590 9.31 -7.22 -18.74
CA PRO A 590 8.20 -7.06 -17.78
C PRO A 590 8.64 -6.92 -16.32
N GLU A 591 9.76 -7.54 -15.94
CA GLU A 591 10.38 -7.44 -14.62
C GLU A 591 10.83 -6.02 -14.27
N ILE A 592 11.17 -5.19 -15.26
CA ILE A 592 11.57 -3.79 -15.04
C ILE A 592 10.43 -2.97 -14.47
N TYR A 593 9.19 -3.19 -14.94
CA TYR A 593 8.00 -2.53 -14.39
C TYR A 593 7.65 -2.98 -12.96
N ARG A 594 8.23 -4.10 -12.50
CA ARG A 594 8.05 -4.57 -11.11
C ARG A 594 9.11 -4.03 -10.17
N THR A 595 10.15 -3.38 -10.71
CA THR A 595 11.19 -2.78 -9.87
C THR A 595 10.64 -1.60 -9.10
N ARG A 596 11.19 -1.41 -7.89
CA ARG A 596 10.84 -0.31 -7.00
C ARG A 596 10.97 1.05 -7.68
N THR A 597 12.03 1.26 -8.47
CA THR A 597 12.30 2.52 -9.15
C THR A 597 11.18 2.87 -10.13
N ILE A 598 10.74 1.92 -10.98
CA ILE A 598 9.67 2.20 -11.94
C ILE A 598 8.31 2.33 -11.25
N GLN A 599 8.01 1.49 -10.25
CA GLN A 599 6.80 1.64 -9.46
C GLN A 599 6.76 2.98 -8.71
N GLY A 600 7.90 3.45 -8.19
CA GLY A 600 8.02 4.73 -7.51
C GLY A 600 7.79 5.92 -8.47
N LEU A 601 8.28 5.82 -9.71
CA LEU A 601 8.01 6.83 -10.74
C LEU A 601 6.52 6.87 -11.10
N GLU A 602 5.92 5.71 -11.31
CA GLU A 602 4.49 5.62 -11.63
C GLU A 602 3.66 6.13 -10.46
N ASN A 603 3.84 5.59 -9.26
CA ASN A 603 3.08 5.99 -8.08
C ASN A 603 3.22 7.49 -7.77
N SER A 604 4.41 8.07 -7.87
CA SER A 604 4.59 9.52 -7.70
C SER A 604 3.84 10.34 -8.76
N ALA A 605 3.82 9.88 -10.02
CA ALA A 605 3.05 10.53 -11.07
C ALA A 605 1.54 10.40 -10.81
N GLN A 606 1.06 9.20 -10.48
CA GLN A 606 -0.34 8.94 -10.14
C GLN A 606 -0.80 9.83 -8.99
N ASP A 607 -0.05 9.85 -7.89
CA ASP A 607 -0.38 10.65 -6.71
C ASP A 607 -0.49 12.14 -7.05
N TYR A 608 0.44 12.66 -7.86
CA TYR A 608 0.38 14.06 -8.29
C TYR A 608 -0.87 14.36 -9.11
N GLY A 609 -1.22 13.49 -10.07
CA GLY A 609 -2.43 13.62 -10.89
C GLY A 609 -3.71 13.52 -10.07
N CYS A 610 -3.79 12.56 -9.15
CA CYS A 610 -4.93 12.35 -8.26
C CYS A 610 -5.14 13.56 -7.34
N LEU A 611 -4.08 14.01 -6.66
CA LEU A 611 -4.18 15.16 -5.74
C LEU A 611 -4.43 16.47 -6.48
N THR A 612 -3.96 16.61 -7.73
CA THR A 612 -4.38 17.71 -8.60
C THR A 612 -5.89 17.71 -8.75
N ASN A 613 -6.49 16.57 -9.10
CA ASN A 613 -7.93 16.48 -9.22
C ASN A 613 -8.63 16.87 -7.91
N ASP A 614 -8.21 16.29 -6.78
CA ASP A 614 -8.81 16.54 -5.48
C ASP A 614 -8.84 18.03 -5.11
N VAL A 615 -7.78 18.79 -5.40
CA VAL A 615 -7.72 20.23 -5.14
C VAL A 615 -8.72 21.01 -5.99
N PHE A 616 -8.86 20.66 -7.27
CA PHE A 616 -9.79 21.33 -8.19
C PHE A 616 -11.23 20.87 -8.00
N SER A 617 -11.47 19.62 -7.61
CA SER A 617 -12.80 19.04 -7.47
C SER A 617 -13.38 19.14 -6.06
N TYR A 618 -12.62 19.55 -5.05
CA TYR A 618 -13.05 19.58 -3.63
C TYR A 618 -14.43 20.19 -3.41
N GLN A 619 -14.69 21.39 -3.95
CA GLN A 619 -16.00 22.03 -3.76
C GLN A 619 -17.09 21.27 -4.51
N LYS A 620 -16.83 20.89 -5.76
CA LYS A 620 -17.76 20.11 -6.59
C LYS A 620 -18.19 18.82 -5.89
N GLU A 621 -17.21 18.04 -5.46
CA GLU A 621 -17.42 16.74 -4.83
C GLU A 621 -18.14 16.88 -3.49
N VAL A 622 -17.68 17.76 -2.58
CA VAL A 622 -18.23 17.85 -1.22
C VAL A 622 -19.59 18.56 -1.18
N GLU A 623 -19.75 19.65 -1.94
CA GLU A 623 -20.94 20.52 -1.88
C GLU A 623 -22.07 20.05 -2.79
N PHE A 624 -21.76 19.66 -4.02
CA PHE A 624 -22.78 19.38 -5.05
C PHE A 624 -22.99 17.89 -5.29
N GLU A 625 -21.97 17.06 -5.11
CA GLU A 625 -22.06 15.61 -5.31
C GLU A 625 -22.25 14.85 -3.98
N GLY A 626 -21.88 15.47 -2.85
CA GLY A 626 -21.94 14.83 -1.54
C GLY A 626 -20.94 13.69 -1.41
N GLU A 627 -19.87 13.74 -2.18
CA GLU A 627 -18.77 12.78 -2.18
C GLU A 627 -17.72 13.16 -1.15
N PHE A 628 -17.08 12.13 -0.58
CA PHE A 628 -16.07 12.31 0.46
C PHE A 628 -14.73 11.65 0.13
N HIS A 629 -14.58 11.05 -1.05
CA HIS A 629 -13.33 10.50 -1.56
C HIS A 629 -12.46 11.60 -2.15
N ASN A 630 -12.06 12.56 -1.32
CA ASN A 630 -11.25 13.71 -1.71
C ASN A 630 -10.09 13.90 -0.72
N GLY A 631 -8.86 14.04 -1.24
CA GLY A 631 -7.64 14.13 -0.43
C GLY A 631 -7.62 15.33 0.51
N VAL A 632 -8.20 16.46 0.10
CA VAL A 632 -8.33 17.65 0.96
C VAL A 632 -9.28 17.37 2.11
N LEU A 633 -10.39 16.66 1.89
CA LEU A 633 -11.29 16.27 2.97
C LEU A 633 -10.66 15.24 3.91
N VAL A 634 -9.96 14.24 3.36
CA VAL A 634 -9.30 13.18 4.14
C VAL A 634 -8.23 13.77 5.06
N VAL A 635 -7.36 14.64 4.53
CA VAL A 635 -6.34 15.34 5.33
C VAL A 635 -6.99 16.23 6.38
N GLN A 636 -8.04 16.97 6.03
CA GLN A 636 -8.76 17.85 6.95
C GLN A 636 -9.29 17.07 8.15
N ARG A 637 -9.91 15.91 7.90
CA ARG A 637 -10.55 15.09 8.94
C ARG A 637 -9.54 14.36 9.81
N PHE A 638 -8.48 13.82 9.19
CA PHE A 638 -7.45 13.08 9.90
C PHE A 638 -6.59 13.99 10.79
N LEU A 639 -6.13 15.12 10.26
CA LEU A 639 -5.29 16.08 11.00
C LEU A 639 -6.09 17.04 11.88
N ASP A 640 -7.41 17.00 11.82
CA ASP A 640 -8.31 17.94 12.53
C ASP A 640 -8.01 19.42 12.24
N CYS A 641 -7.65 19.72 11.00
CA CYS A 641 -7.28 21.07 10.58
C CYS A 641 -8.41 21.74 9.79
N ASP A 642 -8.27 23.04 9.52
CA ASP A 642 -9.19 23.73 8.63
C ASP A 642 -8.90 23.41 7.15
N ARG A 643 -9.86 23.74 6.27
CA ARG A 643 -9.76 23.46 4.83
C ARG A 643 -8.58 24.16 4.13
N LEU A 644 -8.16 25.33 4.62
CA LEU A 644 -7.05 26.09 4.03
C LEU A 644 -5.70 25.49 4.42
N GLN A 645 -5.58 25.01 5.66
CA GLN A 645 -4.42 24.23 6.07
C GLN A 645 -4.38 22.88 5.34
N SER A 646 -5.52 22.22 5.18
CA SER A 646 -5.60 20.94 4.48
C SER A 646 -5.12 21.04 3.03
N VAL A 647 -5.59 22.02 2.25
CA VAL A 647 -5.13 22.20 0.86
C VAL A 647 -3.64 22.54 0.78
N LYS A 648 -3.09 23.27 1.76
CA LYS A 648 -1.65 23.52 1.84
C LYS A 648 -0.88 22.22 2.03
N ILE A 649 -1.33 21.35 2.94
CA ILE A 649 -0.69 20.05 3.21
C ILE A 649 -0.79 19.13 1.98
N VAL A 650 -1.94 19.12 1.30
CA VAL A 650 -2.10 18.38 0.03
C VAL A 650 -1.12 18.91 -1.03
N ASN A 651 -0.94 20.23 -1.16
CA ASN A 651 0.05 20.80 -2.08
C ASN A 651 1.50 20.49 -1.68
N ASP A 652 1.81 20.48 -0.39
CA ASP A 652 3.11 20.08 0.14
C ASP A 652 3.36 18.59 -0.17
N LEU A 653 2.33 17.73 -0.12
CA LEU A 653 2.39 16.33 -0.54
C LEU A 653 2.64 16.21 -2.04
N MET A 654 1.88 16.92 -2.89
CA MET A 654 2.09 16.96 -4.34
C MET A 654 3.54 17.34 -4.68
N THR A 655 4.07 18.37 -4.00
CA THR A 655 5.45 18.82 -4.17
C THR A 655 6.44 17.72 -3.79
N ALA A 656 6.24 17.05 -2.66
CA ALA A 656 7.10 15.96 -2.22
C ALA A 656 7.06 14.75 -3.17
N ARG A 657 5.89 14.40 -3.74
CA ARG A 657 5.78 13.34 -4.77
C ARG A 657 6.53 13.71 -6.04
N MET A 658 6.43 14.97 -6.48
CA MET A 658 7.19 15.46 -7.64
C MET A 658 8.70 15.42 -7.41
N GLN A 659 9.17 15.85 -6.24
CA GLN A 659 10.59 15.79 -5.88
C GLN A 659 11.10 14.35 -5.79
N GLN A 660 10.28 13.40 -5.30
CA GLN A 660 10.62 11.98 -5.35
C GLN A 660 10.72 11.48 -6.80
N PHE A 661 9.80 11.88 -7.69
CA PHE A 661 9.85 11.53 -9.10
C PHE A 661 11.16 12.00 -9.75
N GLU A 662 11.55 13.26 -9.53
CA GLU A 662 12.83 13.81 -10.02
C GLU A 662 14.03 13.08 -9.42
N HIS A 663 13.98 12.75 -8.12
CA HIS A 663 15.02 11.99 -7.44
C HIS A 663 15.23 10.63 -8.09
N LEU A 664 14.17 9.84 -8.27
CA LEU A 664 14.22 8.51 -8.87
C LEU A 664 14.84 8.53 -10.27
N ILE A 665 14.53 9.55 -11.08
CA ILE A 665 15.15 9.74 -12.40
C ILE A 665 16.66 10.02 -12.26
N ALA A 666 17.03 10.88 -11.34
CA ALA A 666 18.41 11.34 -11.19
C ALA A 666 19.34 10.29 -10.58
N THR A 667 18.83 9.46 -9.66
CA THR A 667 19.68 8.60 -8.80
C THR A 667 19.45 7.11 -9.04
N GLU A 668 18.20 6.65 -9.10
CA GLU A 668 17.89 5.22 -9.14
C GLU A 668 17.79 4.66 -10.56
N LEU A 669 17.21 5.42 -11.50
CA LEU A 669 17.05 4.98 -12.89
C LEU A 669 18.38 4.62 -13.57
N PRO A 670 19.49 5.36 -13.39
CA PRO A 670 20.79 4.98 -13.93
C PRO A 670 21.35 3.70 -13.29
N VAL A 671 21.06 3.44 -12.01
CA VAL A 671 21.46 2.21 -11.31
C VAL A 671 20.67 1.03 -11.86
N LEU A 672 19.36 1.19 -12.03
CA LEU A 672 18.51 0.18 -12.66
C LEU A 672 19.02 -0.25 -14.04
N PHE A 673 19.45 0.71 -14.88
CA PHE A 673 20.04 0.41 -16.19
C PHE A 673 21.29 -0.46 -16.10
N LYS A 674 22.09 -0.28 -15.05
CA LYS A 674 23.32 -1.05 -14.82
C LYS A 674 23.00 -2.42 -14.24
N ASP A 675 22.10 -2.49 -13.27
CA ASP A 675 21.77 -3.73 -12.55
C ASP A 675 21.09 -4.76 -13.46
N PHE A 676 20.31 -4.29 -14.44
CA PHE A 676 19.65 -5.16 -15.44
C PHE A 676 20.38 -5.23 -16.78
N ASP A 677 21.56 -4.63 -16.90
CA ASP A 677 22.35 -4.56 -18.15
C ASP A 677 21.50 -4.19 -19.38
N LEU A 678 20.62 -3.19 -19.24
CA LEU A 678 19.70 -2.82 -20.31
C LEU A 678 20.48 -2.32 -21.53
N ASP A 679 20.11 -2.77 -22.74
CA ASP A 679 20.74 -2.29 -23.97
C ASP A 679 20.32 -0.84 -24.31
N THR A 680 20.96 -0.25 -25.33
CA THR A 680 20.68 1.14 -25.74
C THR A 680 19.22 1.36 -26.11
N ASN A 681 18.58 0.41 -26.79
CA ASN A 681 17.20 0.53 -27.24
C ASN A 681 16.20 0.47 -26.07
N ALA A 682 16.40 -0.46 -25.13
CA ALA A 682 15.60 -0.56 -23.91
C ALA A 682 15.73 0.70 -23.03
N ARG A 683 16.95 1.26 -22.91
CA ARG A 683 17.18 2.52 -22.20
C ARG A 683 16.45 3.70 -22.86
N GLU A 684 16.56 3.84 -24.18
CA GLU A 684 15.87 4.89 -24.93
C GLU A 684 14.34 4.81 -24.78
N LYS A 685 13.78 3.59 -24.82
CA LYS A 685 12.34 3.35 -24.60
C LYS A 685 11.90 3.68 -23.18
N LEU A 686 12.70 3.31 -22.17
CA LEU A 686 12.36 3.61 -20.78
C LEU A 686 12.47 5.11 -20.48
N LEU A 687 13.47 5.80 -21.03
CA LEU A 687 13.57 7.26 -20.98
C LEU A 687 12.40 7.94 -21.70
N GLY A 688 12.01 7.42 -22.88
CA GLY A 688 10.82 7.90 -23.60
C GLY A 688 9.53 7.74 -22.80
N TYR A 689 9.39 6.63 -22.06
CA TYR A 689 8.26 6.43 -21.14
C TYR A 689 8.28 7.45 -19.99
N VAL A 690 9.45 7.71 -19.39
CA VAL A 690 9.61 8.72 -18.34
C VAL A 690 9.23 10.12 -18.85
N GLU A 691 9.63 10.50 -20.07
CA GLU A 691 9.20 11.77 -20.67
C GLU A 691 7.67 11.83 -20.88
N GLN A 692 7.04 10.70 -21.24
CA GLN A 692 5.58 10.64 -21.35
C GLN A 692 4.89 10.82 -19.99
N LEU A 693 5.46 10.31 -18.90
CA LEU A 693 4.94 10.57 -17.55
C LEU A 693 5.05 12.05 -17.18
N LYS A 694 6.14 12.73 -17.58
CA LYS A 694 6.30 14.18 -17.38
C LYS A 694 5.25 14.98 -18.16
N HIS A 695 5.04 14.66 -19.43
CA HIS A 695 3.97 15.27 -20.24
C HIS A 695 2.58 14.99 -19.66
N TRP A 696 2.36 13.77 -19.16
CA TRP A 696 1.09 13.39 -18.54
C TRP A 696 0.80 14.23 -17.30
N MET A 697 1.74 14.35 -16.34
CA MET A 697 1.54 15.17 -15.14
C MET A 697 1.31 16.65 -15.48
N ALA A 698 2.15 17.22 -16.36
CA ALA A 698 2.02 18.63 -16.78
C ALA A 698 0.70 18.87 -17.55
N GLY A 699 0.29 17.91 -18.38
CA GLY A 699 -0.95 17.99 -19.16
C GLY A 699 -2.20 17.86 -18.33
N VAL A 700 -2.22 16.95 -17.35
CA VAL A 700 -3.32 16.81 -16.39
C VAL A 700 -3.51 18.10 -15.61
N LEU A 701 -2.44 18.69 -15.05
CA LEU A 701 -2.53 19.96 -14.32
C LEU A 701 -3.04 21.10 -15.21
N ARG A 702 -2.48 21.24 -16.42
CA ARG A 702 -2.88 22.30 -17.36
C ARG A 702 -4.33 22.14 -17.82
N TRP A 703 -4.82 20.91 -18.00
CA TRP A 703 -6.21 20.64 -18.30
C TRP A 703 -7.13 21.08 -17.15
N HIS A 704 -6.85 20.68 -15.90
CA HIS A 704 -7.63 21.10 -14.72
C HIS A 704 -7.71 22.62 -14.57
N ILE A 705 -6.62 23.35 -14.86
CA ILE A 705 -6.59 24.82 -14.85
C ILE A 705 -7.51 25.42 -15.92
N THR A 706 -7.65 24.76 -17.07
CA THR A 706 -8.25 25.36 -18.27
C THR A 706 -9.76 25.10 -18.38
N VAL A 707 -10.22 23.89 -18.02
CA VAL A 707 -11.58 23.44 -18.30
C VAL A 707 -12.63 24.04 -17.36
N ASP A 708 -13.89 23.99 -17.80
CA ASP A 708 -15.01 24.50 -17.02
C ASP A 708 -15.52 23.48 -15.99
N ARG A 709 -15.30 22.16 -16.18
CA ARG A 709 -15.78 21.05 -15.31
C ARG A 709 -15.61 21.25 -13.80
N TYR A 710 -14.65 22.05 -13.34
CA TYR A 710 -14.35 22.28 -11.92
C TYR A 710 -14.77 23.67 -11.42
N LYS A 711 -15.43 24.47 -12.25
CA LYS A 711 -15.90 25.80 -11.90
C LYS A 711 -17.28 25.71 -11.25
N GLU A 712 -17.56 26.64 -10.33
CA GLU A 712 -18.77 26.62 -9.49
C GLU A 712 -20.12 26.64 -10.25
N PHE A 713 -20.14 26.98 -11.53
CA PHE A 713 -21.37 27.08 -12.33
C PHE A 713 -21.69 25.83 -13.14
N GLU A 714 -20.79 24.84 -13.16
CA GLU A 714 -20.98 23.51 -13.75
C GLU A 714 -21.45 22.51 -12.68
#